data_AF-A0A9P6I7D5-F1
#
_entry.id   AF-A0A9P6I7D5-F1
#
_cell.length_a   1.000
_cell.length_b   1.000
_cell.length_c   1.000
_cell.angle_alpha   90.00
_cell.angle_beta   90.00
_cell.angle_gamma   90.00
#
_symmetry.space_group_name_H-M   'P 1'
#
loop_
_entity.id
_entity.type
_entity.pdbx_description
1 polymer ?
#
loop_
_entity_poly.entity_id
_entity_poly.type
_entity_poly.pdbx_seq_one_letter_code
_entity_poly.pdbx_strand_id
1 'polypeptide(L)'
;MIFRTISVNLSKALARAHASALSHIPNAAWGAPYSRLLWAFYQEYKGNITIKLPELHERLGPLIRIGPNEVSFYSMDIYDAVHKVNSGYVKDPRNYGEFVQDGHPALFSITDPEEHSKRRRILGQLYSRSKIGNLEDLMLIHVNNFVQILFQKFGAFDIGPACRALEADIISDFSFGEALGAINAWSRDEELAIVSKNDKKATLMPLLMNFPTLYELWCSVEDAASRLTGSKVSYRQGLEQYDQWTYDAWTRNKLSEKPVTSEFPNLIRVMVAAGVPSQTALSEAKENLGPGTDTTSASLAHTLYALSKNPVFQQELYEDLYQQGFPTDLTSLENIPRLKACVKEGIRWAGAASAMLPRVVPKGGVELNRKYIPEGTVLTSSPIWYLRDKDVYPNPDLFDPYRWIDESGDFIKEDALRDRFYTPFSKDRMLKTMDKIRTCGFHRNIIDSSGLPLEVGAYAVHDLVFAVKDGVHDWSEDGESALARAQKKLKFAIIEGLDTAYDSKNIDHYRRVCDTAVWIDQIFFGWQLTHPGRRGHSDLEITIEHSNPRCEGSWSFSSVALVRQSRNVRARSRIEIDSHDHDPWTISEVIAFLIHEMAHVYLDLFSCRGGLCSDRKHATTAWKALAQECLPSRGRDLDHWWNITGFHLANLIDGAGYSTERQYQALLFHYHNIVPYFGPAPDQYGNVPWKSIMSTDGSPIEYSWKWSTKPEGQPEIRYSMEAIGELSGSSIDPLNQHRGRELMQHLATVVPTANFDWAHHFLAHLFDHDAAKYHRENQEGGVPPRGTLGHGIEYGPSGISIKTYFSSRRLGSRGHASFEQWDEAIRCLDPNNANRDALLEFLKENSEGKLLTPFTLAPDGAAADKARLKLYFTSPNTSFTSVREILTIGGTIKVSEESLEELRSLITAVLSLPDDYAEDEAIPSKPWTPPAKEIFADQPALLGGYCYYFDIPPGRSKTPDIRFYLPVRQYGPDDGSIANSVATWMKSRGRGAYASKFLRMMESFAEHRKLDEGKGLQTYIGCMIKKNGDLDVTSYFGPEAYHPSRFATRNGMNGH
;
A
#
# COMPACT_ATOMS: atom_id res chain seq x y z
N MET A 1 -49.91 45.10 25.62
CA MET A 1 -48.70 44.65 26.34
C MET A 1 -47.77 43.84 25.42
N ILE A 2 -48.25 42.78 24.78
CA ILE A 2 -47.49 41.92 23.85
C ILE A 2 -46.84 42.70 22.68
N PHE A 3 -47.58 43.58 21.98
CA PHE A 3 -47.04 44.41 20.89
C PHE A 3 -45.89 45.35 21.33
N ARG A 4 -45.97 45.90 22.54
CA ARG A 4 -44.92 46.77 23.09
C ARG A 4 -43.66 45.96 23.41
N THR A 5 -43.82 44.75 23.95
CA THR A 5 -42.71 43.82 24.19
C THR A 5 -42.05 43.37 22.88
N ILE A 6 -42.83 43.03 21.86
CA ILE A 6 -42.32 42.64 20.53
C ILE A 6 -41.55 43.80 19.89
N SER A 7 -42.13 45.01 19.90
CA SER A 7 -41.49 46.21 19.33
C SER A 7 -40.18 46.55 20.05
N VAL A 8 -40.14 46.50 21.39
CA VAL A 8 -38.92 46.73 22.17
C VAL A 8 -37.85 45.66 21.87
N ASN A 9 -38.23 44.39 21.76
CA ASN A 9 -37.29 43.32 21.45
C ASN A 9 -36.78 43.41 20.01
N LEU A 10 -37.61 43.80 19.05
CA LEU A 10 -37.21 44.01 17.66
C LEU A 10 -36.25 45.20 17.53
N SER A 11 -36.52 46.31 18.21
CA SER A 11 -35.61 47.47 18.26
C SER A 11 -34.27 47.11 18.91
N LYS A 12 -34.27 46.33 19.99
CA LYS A 12 -33.04 45.81 20.61
C LYS A 12 -32.27 44.88 19.67
N ALA A 13 -32.95 44.02 18.92
CA ALA A 13 -32.33 43.12 17.94
C ALA A 13 -31.71 43.91 16.78
N LEU A 14 -32.40 44.92 16.25
CA LEU A 14 -31.88 45.80 15.20
C LEU A 14 -30.69 46.63 15.68
N ALA A 15 -30.75 47.19 16.89
CA ALA A 15 -29.63 47.92 17.49
C ALA A 15 -28.41 47.02 17.72
N ARG A 16 -28.61 45.79 18.21
CA ARG A 16 -27.52 44.81 18.33
C ARG A 16 -26.95 44.41 16.97
N ALA A 17 -27.80 44.26 15.96
CA ALA A 17 -27.37 43.86 14.63
C ALA A 17 -26.49 44.94 13.97
N HIS A 18 -26.94 46.20 13.97
CA HIS A 18 -26.37 47.26 13.12
C HIS A 18 -25.65 48.39 13.87
N ALA A 19 -25.92 48.58 15.16
CA ALA A 19 -25.34 49.65 15.98
C ALA A 19 -24.45 49.14 17.12
N SER A 20 -24.13 47.83 17.14
CA SER A 20 -23.21 47.27 18.13
C SER A 20 -21.75 47.52 17.75
N ALA A 21 -20.87 47.44 18.75
CA ALA A 21 -19.44 47.44 18.54
C ALA A 21 -18.96 46.27 17.65
N LEU A 22 -19.78 45.27 17.34
CA LEU A 22 -19.44 44.16 16.43
C LEU A 22 -19.88 44.40 14.97
N SER A 23 -20.56 45.51 14.67
CA SER A 23 -21.08 45.82 13.32
C SER A 23 -19.99 45.96 12.25
N HIS A 24 -18.75 46.27 12.64
CA HIS A 24 -17.59 46.37 11.76
C HIS A 24 -16.91 45.01 11.48
N ILE A 25 -17.41 43.92 12.07
CA ILE A 25 -16.96 42.54 11.80
C ILE A 25 -17.88 41.93 10.73
N PRO A 26 -17.32 41.33 9.66
CA PRO A 26 -18.11 40.65 8.63
C PRO A 26 -19.02 39.58 9.22
N ASN A 27 -20.24 39.45 8.69
CA ASN A 27 -21.23 38.49 9.16
C ASN A 27 -21.10 37.17 8.38
N ALA A 28 -21.17 36.04 9.09
CA ALA A 28 -21.19 34.71 8.45
C ALA A 28 -22.40 34.50 7.53
N ALA A 29 -23.54 35.09 7.90
CA ALA A 29 -24.78 35.07 7.14
C ALA A 29 -25.65 36.28 7.53
N TRP A 30 -26.67 36.59 6.73
CA TRP A 30 -27.61 37.69 6.99
C TRP A 30 -28.32 37.58 8.35
N GLY A 31 -28.55 36.35 8.83
CA GLY A 31 -29.19 36.07 10.11
C GLY A 31 -28.26 36.14 11.34
N ALA A 32 -26.94 36.06 11.15
CA ALA A 32 -25.96 35.99 12.24
C ALA A 32 -26.03 37.16 13.25
N PRO A 33 -26.22 38.43 12.83
CA PRO A 33 -26.34 39.55 13.76
C PRO A 33 -27.59 39.50 14.66
N TYR A 34 -28.62 38.77 14.23
CA TYR A 34 -29.92 38.70 14.90
C TYR A 34 -30.01 37.49 15.83
N SER A 35 -29.55 36.33 15.35
CA SER A 35 -29.51 35.09 16.14
C SER A 35 -28.56 34.08 15.51
N ARG A 36 -27.80 33.38 16.36
CA ARG A 36 -26.99 32.21 15.96
C ARG A 36 -27.86 31.13 15.30
N LEU A 37 -29.09 30.95 15.78
CA LEU A 37 -30.02 29.91 15.31
C LEU A 37 -30.42 30.04 13.83
N LEU A 38 -30.43 31.27 13.29
CA LEU A 38 -30.89 31.52 11.92
C LEU A 38 -29.93 30.98 10.85
N TRP A 39 -28.71 30.59 11.23
CA TRP A 39 -27.74 30.05 10.28
C TRP A 39 -26.86 28.95 10.87
N ALA A 40 -26.23 29.17 12.04
CA ALA A 40 -25.25 28.26 12.60
C ALA A 40 -25.88 26.97 13.11
N PHE A 41 -27.09 27.01 13.68
CA PHE A 41 -27.79 25.81 14.16
C PHE A 41 -27.97 24.75 13.07
N TYR A 42 -28.33 25.17 11.85
CA TYR A 42 -28.44 24.24 10.72
C TYR A 42 -27.09 23.56 10.42
N GLN A 43 -26.00 24.31 10.46
CA GLN A 43 -24.66 23.78 10.23
C GLN A 43 -24.19 22.88 11.38
N GLU A 44 -24.47 23.25 12.63
CA GLU A 44 -24.16 22.46 13.83
C GLU A 44 -24.92 21.13 13.83
N TYR A 45 -26.22 21.16 13.56
CA TYR A 45 -27.06 19.98 13.48
C TYR A 45 -26.64 19.02 12.36
N LYS A 46 -26.11 19.56 11.26
CA LYS A 46 -25.54 18.75 10.16
C LYS A 46 -24.07 18.37 10.36
N GLY A 47 -23.41 18.85 11.43
CA GLY A 47 -21.98 18.60 11.67
C GLY A 47 -21.02 19.36 10.75
N ASN A 48 -21.51 20.35 9.99
CA ASN A 48 -20.74 21.05 8.95
C ASN A 48 -20.08 22.35 9.43
N ILE A 49 -20.32 22.77 10.68
CA ILE A 49 -19.87 24.10 11.16
C ILE A 49 -18.34 24.28 11.09
N THR A 50 -17.57 23.21 11.33
CA THR A 50 -16.10 23.20 11.30
C THR A 50 -15.53 23.18 9.89
N ILE A 51 -16.32 22.80 8.89
CA ILE A 51 -15.98 22.82 7.47
C ILE A 51 -16.34 24.20 6.89
N LYS A 52 -17.53 24.71 7.24
CA LYS A 52 -18.06 25.95 6.65
C LYS A 52 -17.36 27.21 7.13
N LEU A 53 -16.94 27.26 8.40
CA LEU A 53 -16.29 28.45 8.97
C LEU A 53 -14.91 28.74 8.32
N PRO A 54 -14.02 27.77 8.08
CA PRO A 54 -12.80 27.99 7.30
C PRO A 54 -13.03 28.61 5.92
N GLU A 55 -14.01 28.13 5.13
CA GLU A 55 -14.35 28.71 3.82
C GLU A 55 -14.77 30.19 3.94
N LEU A 56 -15.50 30.52 5.01
CA LEU A 56 -15.90 31.90 5.28
C LEU A 56 -14.70 32.73 5.74
N HIS A 57 -13.79 32.18 6.53
CA HIS A 57 -12.56 32.85 6.98
C HIS A 57 -11.62 33.19 5.82
N GLU A 58 -11.52 32.32 4.82
CA GLU A 58 -10.76 32.60 3.59
C GLU A 58 -11.36 33.78 2.81
N ARG A 59 -12.69 33.94 2.82
CA ARG A 59 -13.40 35.00 2.08
C ARG A 59 -13.56 36.32 2.84
N LEU A 60 -13.78 36.26 4.15
CA LEU A 60 -14.18 37.40 4.98
C LEU A 60 -13.07 37.86 5.94
N GLY A 61 -12.00 37.08 6.05
CA GLY A 61 -10.85 37.36 6.91
C GLY A 61 -10.92 36.68 8.28
N PRO A 62 -9.96 37.00 9.17
CA PRO A 62 -9.69 36.21 10.38
C PRO A 62 -10.71 36.36 11.50
N LEU A 63 -11.67 37.30 11.39
CA LEU A 63 -12.73 37.54 12.38
C LEU A 63 -14.09 37.59 11.67
N ILE A 64 -15.02 36.73 12.10
CA ILE A 64 -16.37 36.63 11.52
C ILE A 64 -17.40 36.60 12.62
N ARG A 65 -18.42 37.44 12.51
CA ARG A 65 -19.56 37.47 13.42
C ARG A 65 -20.52 36.31 13.10
N ILE A 66 -20.70 35.43 14.07
CA ILE A 66 -21.52 34.21 13.96
C ILE A 66 -22.80 34.27 14.81
N GLY A 67 -22.89 35.25 15.70
CA GLY A 67 -24.06 35.52 16.53
C GLY A 67 -24.11 36.99 16.98
N PRO A 68 -25.16 37.41 17.71
CA PRO A 68 -25.28 38.79 18.18
C PRO A 68 -24.08 39.27 18.99
N ASN A 69 -23.53 38.41 19.86
CA ASN A 69 -22.35 38.66 20.69
C ASN A 69 -21.31 37.53 20.52
N GLU A 70 -21.20 36.95 19.32
CA GLU A 70 -20.34 35.78 19.08
C GLU A 70 -19.52 35.97 17.81
N VAL A 71 -18.23 35.71 17.90
CA VAL A 71 -17.25 35.89 16.84
C VAL A 71 -16.42 34.61 16.69
N SER A 72 -16.42 34.05 15.47
CA SER A 72 -15.45 33.04 15.06
C SER A 72 -14.14 33.71 14.68
N PHE A 73 -13.02 33.11 15.04
CA PHE A 73 -11.70 33.57 14.61
C PHE A 73 -10.86 32.43 14.05
N TYR A 74 -10.07 32.71 13.01
CA TYR A 74 -9.08 31.78 12.47
C TYR A 74 -7.77 32.54 12.26
N SER A 75 -6.91 32.50 13.28
CA SER A 75 -5.60 33.16 13.32
C SER A 75 -4.79 32.62 14.50
N MET A 76 -3.57 32.15 14.24
CA MET A 76 -2.72 31.57 15.29
C MET A 76 -2.31 32.60 16.35
N ASP A 77 -2.15 33.88 15.98
CA ASP A 77 -1.87 34.97 16.92
C ASP A 77 -3.03 35.18 17.90
N ILE A 78 -4.26 35.17 17.39
CA ILE A 78 -5.48 35.30 18.21
C ILE A 78 -5.65 34.04 19.06
N TYR A 79 -5.43 32.86 18.48
CA TYR A 79 -5.51 31.59 19.21
C TYR A 79 -4.54 31.57 20.40
N ASP A 80 -3.29 31.95 20.17
CA ASP A 80 -2.27 32.08 21.21
C ASP A 80 -2.68 33.09 22.28
N ALA A 81 -3.19 34.27 21.89
CA ALA A 81 -3.62 35.30 22.85
C ALA A 81 -4.79 34.84 23.73
N VAL A 82 -5.79 34.18 23.13
CA VAL A 82 -7.01 33.74 23.81
C VAL A 82 -6.75 32.55 24.73
N HIS A 83 -5.97 31.56 24.26
CA HIS A 83 -5.74 30.30 24.97
C HIS A 83 -4.48 30.27 25.86
N LYS A 84 -3.71 31.37 25.92
CA LYS A 84 -2.56 31.48 26.82
C LYS A 84 -2.96 31.26 28.27
N VAL A 85 -2.10 30.59 29.05
CA VAL A 85 -2.27 30.48 30.50
C VAL A 85 -2.32 31.88 31.12
N ASN A 86 -3.32 32.13 31.96
CA ASN A 86 -3.60 33.45 32.56
C ASN A 86 -3.95 34.55 31.55
N SER A 87 -4.54 34.20 30.39
CA SER A 87 -5.00 35.18 29.39
C SER A 87 -6.17 36.06 29.87
N GLY A 88 -6.86 35.67 30.93
CA GLY A 88 -8.07 36.33 31.44
C GLY A 88 -9.35 35.91 30.71
N TYR A 89 -9.24 35.16 29.61
CA TYR A 89 -10.39 34.61 28.90
C TYR A 89 -10.89 33.34 29.59
N VAL A 90 -12.14 33.36 30.06
CA VAL A 90 -12.75 32.20 30.72
C VAL A 90 -13.54 31.35 29.72
N LYS A 91 -13.69 30.06 30.01
CA LYS A 91 -14.58 29.15 29.28
C LYS A 91 -16.02 29.66 29.36
N ASP A 92 -16.76 29.63 28.25
CA ASP A 92 -18.17 30.07 28.22
C ASP A 92 -19.05 29.12 29.06
N PRO A 93 -19.67 29.58 30.16
CA PRO A 93 -20.47 28.72 31.03
C PRO A 93 -21.67 28.07 30.32
N ARG A 94 -22.18 28.70 29.25
CA ARG A 94 -23.32 28.17 28.47
C ARG A 94 -22.98 26.89 27.70
N ASN A 95 -21.71 26.70 27.37
CA ASN A 95 -21.24 25.54 26.62
C ASN A 95 -20.63 24.52 27.58
N TYR A 96 -19.68 24.95 28.41
CA TYR A 96 -18.97 24.05 29.32
C TYR A 96 -19.81 23.57 30.51
N GLY A 97 -20.87 24.29 30.89
CA GLY A 97 -21.80 23.88 31.96
C GLY A 97 -22.61 22.63 31.61
N GLU A 98 -22.89 22.37 30.33
CA GLU A 98 -23.64 21.19 29.88
C GLU A 98 -22.86 19.88 30.03
N PHE A 99 -21.55 19.96 30.28
CA PHE A 99 -20.69 18.80 30.51
C PHE A 99 -20.63 18.40 31.99
N VAL A 100 -21.14 19.23 32.91
CA VAL A 100 -21.12 18.95 34.35
C VAL A 100 -21.94 17.70 34.66
N GLN A 101 -21.30 16.65 35.16
CA GLN A 101 -21.97 15.43 35.61
C GLN A 101 -22.35 15.51 37.08
N ASP A 102 -23.55 15.06 37.43
CA ASP A 102 -24.04 14.91 38.81
C ASP A 102 -23.91 16.18 39.68
N GLY A 103 -23.93 17.36 39.05
CA GLY A 103 -23.75 18.65 39.74
C GLY A 103 -22.33 18.94 40.22
N HIS A 104 -21.34 18.16 39.79
CA HIS A 104 -19.94 18.28 40.16
C HIS A 104 -19.07 18.56 38.93
N PRO A 105 -18.49 19.75 38.77
CA PRO A 105 -17.65 20.05 37.60
C PRO A 105 -16.32 19.29 37.65
N ALA A 106 -15.90 18.75 36.51
CA ALA A 106 -14.59 18.15 36.29
C ALA A 106 -13.65 19.14 35.57
N LEU A 107 -12.38 18.78 35.37
CA LEU A 107 -11.37 19.69 34.82
C LEU A 107 -11.80 20.36 33.49
N PHE A 108 -12.44 19.62 32.60
CA PHE A 108 -12.87 20.17 31.32
C PHE A 108 -14.06 21.14 31.46
N SER A 109 -15.02 20.87 32.35
CA SER A 109 -16.18 21.73 32.62
C SER A 109 -15.95 22.89 33.61
N ILE A 110 -14.89 22.89 34.43
CA ILE A 110 -14.56 24.01 35.34
C ILE A 110 -14.26 25.29 34.55
N THR A 111 -15.00 26.35 34.86
CA THR A 111 -14.85 27.70 34.30
C THR A 111 -14.07 28.66 35.19
N ASP A 112 -14.01 28.40 36.51
CA ASP A 112 -13.23 29.19 37.47
C ASP A 112 -11.71 28.91 37.33
N PRO A 113 -10.87 29.93 37.06
CA PRO A 113 -9.44 29.70 36.84
C PRO A 113 -8.69 29.15 38.05
N GLU A 114 -9.07 29.51 39.28
CA GLU A 114 -8.39 29.09 40.49
C GLU A 114 -8.68 27.62 40.79
N GLU A 115 -9.95 27.22 40.73
CA GLU A 115 -10.37 25.83 40.89
C GLU A 115 -9.81 24.95 39.77
N HIS A 116 -9.80 25.43 38.52
CA HIS A 116 -9.20 24.71 37.39
C HIS A 116 -7.71 24.46 37.63
N SER A 117 -6.97 25.47 38.07
CA SER A 117 -5.54 25.33 38.39
C SER A 117 -5.29 24.34 39.52
N LYS A 118 -6.11 24.36 40.58
CA LYS A 118 -6.01 23.40 41.69
C LYS A 118 -6.29 21.97 41.20
N ARG A 119 -7.36 21.76 40.44
CA ARG A 119 -7.73 20.45 39.87
C ARG A 119 -6.65 19.91 38.93
N ARG A 120 -6.15 20.75 38.03
CA ARG A 120 -5.07 20.41 37.10
C ARG A 120 -3.80 19.95 37.82
N ARG A 121 -3.45 20.59 38.94
CA ARG A 121 -2.28 20.19 39.75
C ARG A 121 -2.43 18.79 40.35
N ILE A 122 -3.65 18.42 40.77
CA ILE A 122 -3.93 17.07 41.30
C ILE A 122 -3.81 16.04 40.18
N LEU A 123 -4.46 16.27 39.05
CA LEU A 123 -4.41 15.36 37.90
C LEU A 123 -3.03 15.25 37.25
N GLY A 124 -2.18 16.27 37.40
CA GLY A 124 -0.77 16.20 36.99
C GLY A 124 0.03 15.10 37.70
N GLN A 125 -0.43 14.58 38.84
CA GLN A 125 0.19 13.42 39.51
C GLN A 125 0.00 12.11 38.75
N LEU A 126 -0.93 12.06 37.80
CA LEU A 126 -1.22 10.91 36.93
C LEU A 126 -0.71 11.12 35.51
N TYR A 127 -1.01 12.29 34.92
CA TYR A 127 -0.78 12.55 33.49
C TYR A 127 0.54 13.26 33.15
N SER A 128 1.39 13.55 34.13
CA SER A 128 2.69 14.17 33.83
C SER A 128 3.64 13.18 33.13
N ARG A 129 4.56 13.71 32.31
CA ARG A 129 5.52 12.89 31.56
C ARG A 129 6.36 11.97 32.45
N SER A 130 6.64 12.37 33.69
CA SER A 130 7.39 11.56 34.66
C SER A 130 6.54 10.51 35.39
N LYS A 131 5.21 10.49 35.18
CA LYS A 131 4.27 9.59 35.86
C LYS A 131 3.53 8.66 34.91
N ILE A 132 3.43 9.02 33.62
CA ILE A 132 2.69 8.22 32.64
C ILE A 132 3.25 6.80 32.44
N GLY A 133 4.56 6.62 32.63
CA GLY A 133 5.18 5.28 32.61
C GLY A 133 4.65 4.33 33.69
N ASN A 134 4.06 4.85 34.78
CA ASN A 134 3.43 4.01 35.81
C ASN A 134 2.12 3.35 35.32
N LEU A 135 1.63 3.72 34.13
CA LEU A 135 0.43 3.17 33.51
C LEU A 135 0.76 2.22 32.35
N GLU A 136 2.04 2.06 32.00
CA GLU A 136 2.50 1.26 30.86
C GLU A 136 1.98 -0.18 30.93
N ASP A 137 2.21 -0.85 32.06
CA ASP A 137 1.77 -2.22 32.29
C ASP A 137 0.24 -2.38 32.19
N LEU A 138 -0.53 -1.40 32.72
CA LEU A 138 -1.99 -1.39 32.59
C LEU A 138 -2.42 -1.32 31.12
N MET A 139 -1.79 -0.44 30.33
CA MET A 139 -2.08 -0.32 28.90
C MET A 139 -1.69 -1.60 28.16
N LEU A 140 -0.53 -2.17 28.46
CA LEU A 140 -0.03 -3.40 27.82
C LEU A 140 -0.92 -4.61 28.07
N ILE A 141 -1.58 -4.73 29.23
CA ILE A 141 -2.57 -5.79 29.49
C ILE A 141 -3.68 -5.75 28.43
N HIS A 142 -4.27 -4.57 28.21
CA HIS A 142 -5.37 -4.39 27.26
C HIS A 142 -4.89 -4.48 25.80
N VAL A 143 -3.72 -3.91 25.48
CA VAL A 143 -3.11 -4.01 24.14
C VAL A 143 -2.80 -5.46 23.78
N ASN A 144 -2.22 -6.24 24.69
CA ASN A 144 -1.93 -7.66 24.44
C ASN A 144 -3.20 -8.47 24.23
N ASN A 145 -4.23 -8.26 25.06
CA ASN A 145 -5.53 -8.92 24.89
C ASN A 145 -6.14 -8.57 23.51
N PHE A 146 -6.11 -7.29 23.15
CA PHE A 146 -6.59 -6.82 21.85
C PHE A 146 -5.83 -7.46 20.68
N VAL A 147 -4.50 -7.49 20.72
CA VAL A 147 -3.66 -8.12 19.69
C VAL A 147 -3.93 -9.62 19.58
N GLN A 148 -4.12 -10.33 20.69
CA GLN A 148 -4.47 -11.76 20.66
C GLN A 148 -5.82 -12.01 19.97
N ILE A 149 -6.82 -11.16 20.22
CA ILE A 149 -8.12 -11.24 19.54
C ILE A 149 -7.97 -10.90 18.05
N LEU A 150 -7.13 -9.93 17.69
CA LEU A 150 -6.84 -9.62 16.28
C LEU A 150 -6.27 -10.83 15.54
N PHE A 151 -5.36 -11.59 16.15
CA PHE A 151 -4.82 -12.83 15.54
C PHE A 151 -5.86 -13.93 15.36
N GLN A 152 -6.97 -13.88 16.10
CA GLN A 152 -8.06 -14.87 16.04
C GLN A 152 -9.19 -14.46 15.08
N LYS A 153 -9.29 -13.19 14.71
CA LYS A 153 -10.27 -12.73 13.71
C LYS A 153 -9.78 -12.98 12.29
N PHE A 154 -10.62 -13.60 11.47
CA PHE A 154 -10.38 -13.81 10.04
C PHE A 154 -11.28 -12.88 9.21
N GLY A 155 -10.73 -12.28 8.15
CA GLY A 155 -11.46 -11.39 7.24
C GLY A 155 -11.32 -9.90 7.54
N ALA A 156 -12.00 -9.07 6.76
CA ALA A 156 -11.98 -7.62 6.92
C ALA A 156 -12.90 -7.18 8.07
N PHE A 157 -12.45 -6.24 8.90
CA PHE A 157 -13.23 -5.62 9.96
C PHE A 157 -13.00 -4.11 10.00
N ASP A 158 -13.93 -3.38 10.61
CA ASP A 158 -13.80 -1.94 10.81
C ASP A 158 -12.83 -1.65 11.97
N ILE A 159 -11.76 -0.90 11.68
CA ILE A 159 -10.73 -0.55 12.65
C ILE A 159 -11.19 0.52 13.64
N GLY A 160 -12.21 1.33 13.30
CA GLY A 160 -12.76 2.35 14.17
C GLY A 160 -13.35 1.77 15.47
N PRO A 161 -14.37 0.88 15.38
CA PRO A 161 -14.93 0.18 16.54
C PRO A 161 -13.89 -0.65 17.31
N ALA A 162 -12.92 -1.25 16.61
CA ALA A 162 -11.86 -2.04 17.22
C ALA A 162 -10.95 -1.18 18.13
N CYS A 163 -10.41 -0.07 17.61
CA CYS A 163 -9.61 0.87 18.39
C CYS A 163 -10.42 1.51 19.52
N ARG A 164 -11.72 1.75 19.30
CA ARG A 164 -12.60 2.28 20.34
C ARG A 164 -12.79 1.31 21.50
N ALA A 165 -12.94 0.02 21.21
CA ALA A 165 -13.05 -1.01 22.24
C ALA A 165 -11.77 -1.09 23.09
N LEU A 166 -10.59 -1.04 22.47
CA LEU A 166 -9.31 -1.00 23.17
C LEU A 166 -9.22 0.20 24.12
N GLU A 167 -9.46 1.41 23.62
CA GLU A 167 -9.32 2.62 24.42
C GLU A 167 -10.38 2.72 25.53
N ALA A 168 -11.60 2.24 25.28
CA ALA A 168 -12.67 2.19 26.28
C ALA A 168 -12.25 1.33 27.48
N ASP A 169 -11.64 0.16 27.26
CA ASP A 169 -11.16 -0.70 28.34
C ASP A 169 -9.97 -0.09 29.08
N ILE A 170 -8.99 0.49 28.38
CA ILE A 170 -7.85 1.18 28.99
C ILE A 170 -8.31 2.33 29.89
N ILE A 171 -9.14 3.24 29.37
CA ILE A 171 -9.52 4.46 30.12
C ILE A 171 -10.49 4.15 31.25
N SER A 172 -11.34 3.12 31.09
CA SER A 172 -12.25 2.68 32.16
C SER A 172 -11.49 2.03 33.31
N ASP A 173 -10.50 1.19 33.01
CA ASP A 173 -9.63 0.58 34.02
C ASP A 173 -8.79 1.64 34.75
N PHE A 174 -8.19 2.58 34.01
CA PHE A 174 -7.50 3.72 34.62
C PHE A 174 -8.42 4.58 35.53
N SER A 175 -9.65 4.85 35.08
CA SER A 175 -10.57 5.77 35.77
C SER A 175 -11.25 5.11 36.98
N PHE A 176 -11.67 3.85 36.84
CA PHE A 176 -12.53 3.13 37.80
C PHE A 176 -11.86 1.91 38.43
N GLY A 177 -10.69 1.49 37.95
CA GLY A 177 -9.96 0.31 38.45
C GLY A 177 -10.52 -1.01 37.93
N GLU A 178 -11.39 -0.95 36.92
CA GLU A 178 -11.95 -2.11 36.23
C GLU A 178 -12.32 -1.73 34.79
N ALA A 179 -12.08 -2.65 33.86
CA ALA A 179 -12.41 -2.48 32.45
C ALA A 179 -13.91 -2.70 32.18
N LEU A 180 -14.45 -2.01 31.18
CA LEU A 180 -15.84 -2.16 30.72
C LEU A 180 -16.10 -3.53 30.05
N GLY A 181 -15.07 -4.17 29.51
CA GLY A 181 -15.17 -5.40 28.72
C GLY A 181 -15.50 -5.15 27.25
N ALA A 182 -15.15 -3.98 26.73
CA ALA A 182 -15.42 -3.56 25.36
C ALA A 182 -14.70 -4.41 24.32
N ILE A 183 -13.45 -4.80 24.58
CA ILE A 183 -12.68 -5.69 23.70
C ILE A 183 -13.41 -7.05 23.55
N ASN A 184 -13.91 -7.61 24.66
CA ASN A 184 -14.61 -8.90 24.67
C ASN A 184 -16.02 -8.84 24.06
N ALA A 185 -16.69 -7.69 24.12
CA ALA A 185 -17.95 -7.48 23.40
C ALA A 185 -17.68 -7.39 21.88
N TRP A 186 -16.70 -6.59 21.48
CA TRP A 186 -16.30 -6.44 20.08
C TRP A 186 -15.81 -7.76 19.45
N SER A 187 -15.10 -8.61 20.20
CA SER A 187 -14.67 -9.92 19.71
C SER A 187 -15.83 -10.86 19.36
N ARG A 188 -17.00 -10.65 19.98
CA ARG A 188 -18.26 -11.38 19.75
C ARG A 188 -19.22 -10.66 18.79
N ASP A 189 -18.75 -9.59 18.13
CA ASP A 189 -19.56 -8.71 17.27
C ASP A 189 -20.77 -8.10 18.01
N GLU A 190 -20.64 -7.93 19.33
CA GLU A 190 -21.63 -7.27 20.20
C GLU A 190 -21.27 -5.79 20.37
N GLU A 191 -22.28 -4.92 20.33
CA GLU A 191 -22.10 -3.51 20.68
C GLU A 191 -22.43 -3.29 22.17
N LEU A 192 -21.49 -2.74 22.94
CA LEU A 192 -21.78 -2.35 24.32
C LEU A 192 -22.85 -1.26 24.33
N ALA A 193 -23.96 -1.53 25.03
CA ALA A 193 -25.08 -0.61 25.15
C ALA A 193 -24.66 0.77 25.68
N ILE A 194 -23.61 0.84 26.50
CA ILE A 194 -23.04 2.07 27.05
C ILE A 194 -22.41 2.94 25.96
N VAL A 195 -21.63 2.34 25.06
CA VAL A 195 -20.96 3.04 23.94
C VAL A 195 -22.00 3.55 22.93
N SER A 196 -22.91 2.68 22.49
CA SER A 196 -23.97 3.02 21.52
C SER A 196 -24.89 4.16 21.98
N LYS A 197 -25.13 4.27 23.29
CA LYS A 197 -26.03 5.29 23.86
C LYS A 197 -25.31 6.61 24.11
N ASN A 198 -24.02 6.58 24.46
CA ASN A 198 -23.20 7.78 24.54
C ASN A 198 -23.11 8.47 23.16
N ASP A 199 -22.95 7.70 22.09
CA ASP A 199 -22.93 8.24 20.72
C ASP A 199 -24.26 8.90 20.33
N LYS A 200 -25.39 8.27 20.66
CA LYS A 200 -26.72 8.87 20.44
C LYS A 200 -26.87 10.19 21.20
N LYS A 201 -26.40 10.26 22.46
CA LYS A 201 -26.39 11.51 23.24
C LYS A 201 -25.54 12.59 22.54
N ALA A 202 -24.37 12.24 22.04
CA ALA A 202 -23.49 13.16 21.31
C ALA A 202 -24.16 13.72 20.04
N THR A 203 -24.93 12.91 19.29
CA THR A 203 -25.68 13.39 18.11
C THR A 203 -26.79 14.38 18.44
N LEU A 204 -27.33 14.34 19.66
CA LEU A 204 -28.37 15.26 20.13
C LEU A 204 -27.77 16.54 20.74
N MET A 205 -26.45 16.60 20.96
CA MET A 205 -25.79 17.72 21.65
C MET A 205 -26.10 19.11 21.05
N PRO A 206 -26.16 19.30 19.71
CA PRO A 206 -26.56 20.60 19.13
C PRO A 206 -27.98 21.05 19.54
N LEU A 207 -28.91 20.11 19.76
CA LEU A 207 -30.26 20.40 20.24
C LEU A 207 -30.24 20.76 21.73
N LEU A 208 -29.47 20.02 22.53
CA LEU A 208 -29.31 20.26 23.97
C LEU A 208 -28.77 21.67 24.24
N MET A 209 -27.67 22.02 23.58
CA MET A 209 -26.98 23.29 23.79
C MET A 209 -27.79 24.52 23.36
N ASN A 210 -28.60 24.38 22.30
CA ASN A 210 -29.40 25.49 21.77
C ASN A 210 -30.78 25.61 22.43
N PHE A 211 -31.29 24.53 23.04
CA PHE A 211 -32.64 24.48 23.64
C PHE A 211 -32.70 23.74 24.99
N PRO A 212 -31.89 24.14 26.00
CA PRO A 212 -31.76 23.39 27.26
C PRO A 212 -33.08 23.26 28.01
N THR A 213 -33.90 24.31 28.09
CA THR A 213 -35.20 24.27 28.77
C THR A 213 -36.22 23.35 28.09
N LEU A 214 -36.18 23.23 26.76
CA LEU A 214 -37.05 22.29 26.04
C LEU A 214 -36.61 20.85 26.29
N TYR A 215 -35.30 20.60 26.41
CA TYR A 215 -34.79 19.30 26.78
C TYR A 215 -35.12 18.93 28.23
N GLU A 216 -34.94 19.84 29.19
CA GLU A 216 -35.34 19.62 30.59
C GLU A 216 -36.84 19.30 30.70
N LEU A 217 -37.68 20.01 29.95
CA LEU A 217 -39.11 19.73 29.87
C LEU A 217 -39.36 18.34 29.26
N TRP A 218 -38.66 17.98 28.19
CA TRP A 218 -38.75 16.65 27.58
C TRP A 218 -38.37 15.54 28.55
N CYS A 219 -37.24 15.69 29.26
CA CYS A 219 -36.80 14.75 30.30
C CYS A 219 -37.82 14.64 31.44
N SER A 220 -38.42 15.77 31.84
CA SER A 220 -39.46 15.79 32.89
C SER A 220 -40.75 15.09 32.45
N VAL A 221 -41.15 15.26 31.18
CA VAL A 221 -42.31 14.56 30.59
C VAL A 221 -42.04 13.06 30.47
N GLU A 222 -40.85 12.67 30.04
CA GLU A 222 -40.44 11.27 29.96
C GLU A 222 -40.34 10.62 31.35
N ASP A 223 -39.87 11.36 32.36
CA ASP A 223 -39.87 10.96 33.78
C ASP A 223 -41.28 10.67 34.30
N ALA A 224 -42.21 11.58 34.00
CA ALA A 224 -43.60 11.43 34.40
C ALA A 224 -44.24 10.22 33.67
N ALA A 225 -43.99 10.07 32.37
CA ALA A 225 -44.50 8.96 31.56
C ALA A 225 -43.95 7.59 32.01
N SER A 226 -42.66 7.52 32.35
CA SER A 226 -42.02 6.29 32.83
C SER A 226 -42.55 5.86 34.21
N ARG A 227 -42.79 6.83 35.12
CA ARG A 227 -43.41 6.56 36.43
C ARG A 227 -44.85 6.06 36.32
N LEU A 228 -45.58 6.51 35.29
CA LEU A 228 -46.99 6.14 35.06
C LEU A 228 -47.15 4.80 34.35
N THR A 229 -46.28 4.47 33.39
CA THR A 229 -46.46 3.32 32.49
C THR A 229 -45.60 2.11 32.83
N GLY A 230 -44.61 2.25 33.73
CA GLY A 230 -43.63 1.21 34.07
C GLY A 230 -42.68 0.81 32.92
N SER A 231 -42.92 1.32 31.71
CA SER A 231 -42.12 1.08 30.52
C SER A 231 -41.02 2.13 30.44
N LYS A 232 -39.77 1.71 30.66
CA LYS A 232 -38.61 2.59 30.47
C LYS A 232 -38.17 2.55 29.01
N VAL A 233 -37.96 3.72 28.41
CA VAL A 233 -37.36 3.83 27.07
C VAL A 233 -35.92 3.29 27.12
N SER A 234 -35.49 2.54 26.11
CA SER A 234 -34.17 1.86 26.05
C SER A 234 -32.97 2.78 26.37
N TYR A 235 -33.06 4.07 26.02
CA TYR A 235 -32.03 5.07 26.32
C TYR A 235 -31.73 5.19 27.82
N ARG A 236 -32.75 5.29 28.68
CA ARG A 236 -32.58 5.43 30.13
C ARG A 236 -32.07 4.19 30.82
N GLN A 237 -32.46 3.01 30.35
CA GLN A 237 -31.99 1.75 30.93
C GLN A 237 -30.46 1.61 30.83
N GLY A 238 -29.83 2.12 29.76
CA GLY A 238 -28.38 2.05 29.62
C GLY A 238 -27.63 3.10 30.42
N LEU A 239 -28.21 4.30 30.57
CA LEU A 239 -27.67 5.33 31.47
C LEU A 239 -27.77 4.89 32.94
N GLU A 240 -28.88 4.28 33.34
CA GLU A 240 -29.04 3.71 34.69
C GLU A 240 -28.05 2.56 34.96
N GLN A 241 -27.85 1.66 33.98
CA GLN A 241 -26.84 0.59 34.07
C GLN A 241 -25.43 1.16 34.20
N TYR A 242 -25.12 2.22 33.44
CA TYR A 242 -23.84 2.90 33.50
C TYR A 242 -23.64 3.63 34.84
N ASP A 243 -24.65 4.34 35.32
CA ASP A 243 -24.60 5.02 36.62
C ASP A 243 -24.46 4.01 37.76
N GLN A 244 -25.15 2.87 37.68
CA GLN A 244 -24.99 1.80 38.65
C GLN A 244 -23.58 1.18 38.59
N TRP A 245 -23.06 0.87 37.40
CA TRP A 245 -21.72 0.31 37.23
C TRP A 245 -20.64 1.26 37.76
N THR A 246 -20.68 2.54 37.37
CA THR A 246 -19.73 3.56 37.84
C THR A 246 -19.82 3.77 39.36
N TYR A 247 -21.03 3.74 39.93
CA TYR A 247 -21.25 3.84 41.37
C TYR A 247 -20.72 2.62 42.13
N ASP A 248 -20.91 1.42 41.60
CA ASP A 248 -20.41 0.18 42.18
C ASP A 248 -18.87 0.15 42.15
N ALA A 249 -18.27 0.52 41.02
CA ALA A 249 -16.82 0.64 40.87
C ALA A 249 -16.24 1.69 41.83
N TRP A 250 -16.90 2.83 41.95
CA TRP A 250 -16.56 3.86 42.93
C TRP A 250 -16.66 3.36 44.37
N THR A 251 -17.72 2.64 44.72
CA THR A 251 -17.93 2.10 46.07
C THR A 251 -16.81 1.13 46.46
N ARG A 252 -16.39 0.25 45.53
CA ARG A 252 -15.25 -0.65 45.72
C ARG A 252 -13.95 0.11 45.98
N ASN A 253 -13.69 1.17 45.22
CA ASN A 253 -12.44 1.92 45.27
C ASN A 253 -12.37 2.97 46.38
N LYS A 254 -13.51 3.46 46.87
CA LYS A 254 -13.59 4.40 47.98
C LYS A 254 -13.42 3.73 49.35
N LEU A 255 -13.86 2.48 49.49
CA LEU A 255 -13.93 1.76 50.78
C LEU A 255 -12.68 0.92 51.12
N SER A 256 -11.73 0.74 50.19
CA SER A 256 -10.58 -0.13 50.45
C SER A 256 -9.45 0.62 51.18
N GLU A 257 -9.36 0.49 52.50
CA GLU A 257 -8.11 0.80 53.25
C GLU A 257 -7.02 -0.27 53.02
N LYS A 258 -7.41 -1.44 52.48
CA LYS A 258 -6.49 -2.50 52.06
C LYS A 258 -6.37 -2.55 50.54
N PRO A 259 -5.18 -2.79 49.98
CA PRO A 259 -4.97 -2.82 48.54
C PRO A 259 -5.75 -3.99 47.93
N VAL A 260 -6.88 -3.70 47.27
CA VAL A 260 -7.53 -4.64 46.37
C VAL A 260 -6.81 -4.55 45.02
N THR A 261 -6.02 -5.58 44.73
CA THR A 261 -5.59 -6.14 43.42
C THR A 261 -5.53 -5.25 42.17
N SER A 262 -5.15 -3.98 42.29
CA SER A 262 -4.68 -3.20 41.15
C SER A 262 -3.29 -2.70 41.51
N GLU A 263 -2.27 -3.21 40.82
CA GLU A 263 -0.88 -2.79 40.96
C GLU A 263 -0.65 -1.34 40.46
N PHE A 264 -1.65 -0.72 39.84
CA PHE A 264 -1.50 0.53 39.09
C PHE A 264 -2.23 1.74 39.72
N PRO A 265 -1.77 2.98 39.43
CA PRO A 265 -2.46 4.20 39.83
C PRO A 265 -3.87 4.29 39.24
N ASN A 266 -4.87 4.55 40.09
CA ASN A 266 -6.27 4.77 39.71
C ASN A 266 -6.71 6.22 39.96
N LEU A 267 -7.46 6.80 39.01
CA LEU A 267 -7.90 8.21 39.05
C LEU A 267 -8.69 8.55 40.32
N ILE A 268 -9.75 7.79 40.63
CA ILE A 268 -10.62 8.04 41.80
C ILE A 268 -9.80 8.00 43.10
N ARG A 269 -8.96 6.98 43.27
CA ARG A 269 -8.13 6.82 44.48
C ARG A 269 -7.17 7.99 44.67
N VAL A 270 -6.47 8.40 43.61
CA VAL A 270 -5.52 9.51 43.68
C VAL A 270 -6.22 10.83 44.01
N MET A 271 -7.39 11.09 43.41
CA MET A 271 -8.16 12.29 43.71
C MET A 271 -8.68 12.32 45.16
N VAL A 272 -9.21 11.19 45.64
CA VAL A 272 -9.67 11.08 47.04
C VAL A 272 -8.50 11.22 48.01
N ALA A 273 -7.35 10.60 47.75
CA ALA A 273 -6.14 10.74 48.56
C ALA A 273 -5.59 12.18 48.57
N ALA A 274 -5.78 12.93 47.49
CA ALA A 274 -5.43 14.35 47.40
C ALA A 274 -6.46 15.28 48.08
N GLY A 275 -7.49 14.73 48.74
CA GLY A 275 -8.51 15.49 49.48
C GLY A 275 -9.69 15.97 48.64
N VAL A 276 -9.86 15.48 47.41
CA VAL A 276 -11.04 15.79 46.58
C VAL A 276 -12.24 15.00 47.10
N PRO A 277 -13.43 15.63 47.27
CA PRO A 277 -14.64 14.92 47.66
C PRO A 277 -14.94 13.76 46.71
N SER A 278 -15.34 12.62 47.27
CA SER A 278 -15.48 11.37 46.52
C SER A 278 -16.46 11.42 45.34
N GLN A 279 -17.53 12.21 45.45
CA GLN A 279 -18.52 12.41 44.38
C GLN A 279 -17.95 13.26 43.25
N THR A 280 -17.09 14.23 43.59
CA THR A 280 -16.36 15.05 42.62
C THR A 280 -15.29 14.23 41.90
N ALA A 281 -14.63 13.29 42.58
CA ALA A 281 -13.71 12.33 41.94
C ALA A 281 -14.45 11.36 40.99
N LEU A 282 -15.65 10.90 41.36
CA LEU A 282 -16.51 10.10 40.49
C LEU A 282 -16.94 10.88 39.24
N SER A 283 -17.35 12.14 39.39
CA SER A 283 -17.67 12.99 38.24
C SER A 283 -16.48 13.16 37.29
N GLU A 284 -15.27 13.35 37.83
CA GLU A 284 -14.05 13.41 37.01
C GLU A 284 -13.82 12.10 36.24
N ALA A 285 -13.97 10.95 36.88
CA ALA A 285 -13.84 9.65 36.23
C ALA A 285 -14.88 9.42 35.13
N LYS A 286 -16.13 9.83 35.35
CA LYS A 286 -17.20 9.79 34.34
C LYS A 286 -16.87 10.70 33.15
N GLU A 287 -16.45 11.95 33.41
CA GLU A 287 -16.12 12.92 32.35
C GLU A 287 -14.86 12.48 31.57
N ASN A 288 -13.92 11.76 32.19
CA ASN A 288 -12.69 11.28 31.55
C ASN A 288 -12.93 10.19 30.47
N LEU A 289 -13.99 9.40 30.58
CA LEU A 289 -14.27 8.28 29.67
C LEU A 289 -14.46 8.74 28.21
N GLY A 290 -15.25 9.78 27.97
CA GLY A 290 -15.55 10.24 26.61
C GLY A 290 -14.31 10.75 25.87
N PRO A 291 -13.68 11.84 26.35
CA PRO A 291 -12.49 12.41 25.71
C PRO A 291 -11.31 11.43 25.63
N GLY A 292 -11.11 10.61 26.68
CA GLY A 292 -10.03 9.63 26.72
C GLY A 292 -10.22 8.46 25.75
N THR A 293 -11.47 8.04 25.51
CA THR A 293 -11.78 6.97 24.55
C THR A 293 -11.77 7.50 23.12
N ASP A 294 -12.58 8.51 22.82
CA ASP A 294 -12.96 8.84 21.44
C ASP A 294 -11.82 9.50 20.67
N THR A 295 -11.07 10.40 21.30
CA THR A 295 -9.99 11.13 20.61
C THR A 295 -8.77 10.27 20.35
N THR A 296 -8.42 9.41 21.31
CA THR A 296 -7.29 8.47 21.21
C THR A 296 -7.59 7.38 20.19
N SER A 297 -8.79 6.77 20.26
CA SER A 297 -9.18 5.70 19.34
C SER A 297 -9.30 6.21 17.90
N ALA A 298 -9.85 7.41 17.68
CA ALA A 298 -9.90 8.01 16.35
C ALA A 298 -8.48 8.26 15.80
N SER A 299 -7.57 8.79 16.62
CA SER A 299 -6.18 9.03 16.20
C SER A 299 -5.47 7.71 15.86
N LEU A 300 -5.64 6.68 16.69
CA LEU A 300 -5.07 5.36 16.46
C LEU A 300 -5.64 4.71 15.18
N ALA A 301 -6.96 4.71 15.02
CA ALA A 301 -7.63 4.15 13.84
C ALA A 301 -7.16 4.81 12.54
N HIS A 302 -7.06 6.15 12.52
CA HIS A 302 -6.54 6.88 11.35
C HIS A 302 -5.06 6.57 11.09
N THR A 303 -4.25 6.45 12.14
CA THR A 303 -2.83 6.12 12.00
C THR A 303 -2.65 4.72 11.40
N LEU A 304 -3.36 3.72 11.92
CA LEU A 304 -3.31 2.34 11.41
C LEU A 304 -3.87 2.25 9.98
N TYR A 305 -4.95 2.98 9.69
CA TYR A 305 -5.47 3.11 8.33
C TYR A 305 -4.42 3.71 7.38
N ALA A 306 -3.76 4.80 7.78
CA ALA A 306 -2.74 5.45 6.95
C ALA A 306 -1.53 4.55 6.72
N LEU A 307 -1.06 3.83 7.75
CA LEU A 307 0.01 2.83 7.62
C LEU A 307 -0.37 1.73 6.63
N SER A 308 -1.61 1.24 6.66
CA SER A 308 -2.09 0.23 5.70
C SER A 308 -2.10 0.72 4.24
N LYS A 309 -2.06 2.04 4.02
CA LYS A 309 -1.98 2.67 2.69
C LYS A 309 -0.56 3.04 2.29
N ASN A 310 0.41 2.96 3.20
CA ASN A 310 1.82 3.28 2.95
C ASN A 310 2.72 2.11 3.38
N PRO A 311 2.76 1.02 2.59
CA PRO A 311 3.50 -0.20 2.94
C PRO A 311 5.01 0.05 3.04
N VAL A 312 5.55 1.01 2.30
CA VAL A 312 6.98 1.38 2.36
C VAL A 312 7.31 1.94 3.74
N PHE A 313 6.60 2.97 4.18
CA PHE A 313 6.83 3.56 5.51
C PHE A 313 6.50 2.56 6.63
N GLN A 314 5.48 1.71 6.44
CA GLN A 314 5.14 0.65 7.38
C GLN A 314 6.29 -0.36 7.54
N GLN A 315 6.90 -0.80 6.45
CA GLN A 315 8.02 -1.75 6.47
C GLN A 315 9.26 -1.12 7.11
N GLU A 316 9.60 0.12 6.77
CA GLU A 316 10.72 0.84 7.41
C GLU A 316 10.50 1.02 8.92
N LEU A 317 9.28 1.35 9.33
CA LEU A 317 8.91 1.45 10.74
C LEU A 317 9.01 0.09 11.44
N TYR A 318 8.60 -1.00 10.78
CA TYR A 318 8.75 -2.35 11.31
C TYR A 318 10.23 -2.72 11.52
N GLU A 319 11.10 -2.38 10.56
CA GLU A 319 12.54 -2.60 10.67
C GLU A 319 13.16 -1.81 11.82
N ASP A 320 12.78 -0.53 12.00
CA ASP A 320 13.21 0.28 13.14
C ASP A 320 12.79 -0.36 14.47
N LEU A 321 11.55 -0.84 14.57
CA LEU A 321 11.03 -1.54 15.76
C LEU A 321 11.79 -2.84 16.02
N TYR A 322 12.05 -3.62 14.98
CA TYR A 322 12.80 -4.88 15.07
C TYR A 322 14.24 -4.64 15.54
N GLN A 323 14.93 -3.63 15.00
CA GLN A 323 16.30 -3.26 15.38
C GLN A 323 16.40 -2.79 16.83
N GLN A 324 15.36 -2.13 17.36
CA GLN A 324 15.26 -1.76 18.77
C GLN A 324 14.84 -2.91 19.69
N GLY A 325 14.60 -4.11 19.14
CA GLY A 325 14.25 -5.30 19.92
C GLY A 325 12.80 -5.30 20.42
N PHE A 326 11.84 -4.82 19.62
CA PHE A 326 10.42 -4.85 19.98
C PHE A 326 9.91 -6.27 20.36
N PRO A 327 9.11 -6.42 21.43
CA PRO A 327 8.61 -5.40 22.35
C PRO A 327 9.68 -4.86 23.33
N THR A 328 9.66 -3.55 23.57
CA THR A 328 10.58 -2.83 24.47
C THR A 328 9.80 -1.75 25.25
N ASP A 329 10.45 -1.02 26.16
CA ASP A 329 9.82 -0.01 27.00
C ASP A 329 9.36 1.24 26.20
N LEU A 330 8.37 1.96 26.73
CA LEU A 330 7.82 3.17 26.09
C LEU A 330 8.88 4.25 25.79
N THR A 331 9.93 4.40 26.61
CA THR A 331 10.97 5.41 26.38
C THR A 331 11.80 5.05 25.16
N SER A 332 12.16 3.76 25.02
CA SER A 332 12.84 3.25 23.83
C SER A 332 11.99 3.45 22.57
N LEU A 333 10.68 3.20 22.64
CA LEU A 333 9.75 3.45 21.52
C LEU A 333 9.65 4.93 21.15
N GLU A 334 9.54 5.84 22.13
CA GLU A 334 9.49 7.30 21.90
C GLU A 334 10.72 7.85 21.17
N ASN A 335 11.86 7.15 21.27
CA ASN A 335 13.11 7.55 20.64
C ASN A 335 13.23 7.11 19.18
N ILE A 336 12.33 6.26 18.68
CA ILE A 336 12.31 5.85 17.27
C ILE A 336 11.76 7.02 16.42
N PRO A 337 12.57 7.63 15.53
CA PRO A 337 12.15 8.80 14.76
C PRO A 337 10.90 8.56 13.92
N ARG A 338 10.85 7.46 13.16
CA ARG A 338 9.71 7.11 12.30
C ARG A 338 8.43 6.83 13.11
N LEU A 339 8.53 6.16 14.26
CA LEU A 339 7.37 5.91 15.12
C LEU A 339 6.79 7.24 15.62
N LYS A 340 7.66 8.11 16.12
CA LYS A 340 7.26 9.43 16.61
C LYS A 340 6.67 10.32 15.52
N ALA A 341 7.24 10.27 14.31
CA ALA A 341 6.73 10.94 13.13
C ALA A 341 5.32 10.44 12.75
N CYS A 342 5.15 9.12 12.72
CA CYS A 342 3.87 8.46 12.44
C CYS A 342 2.78 8.89 13.43
N VAL A 343 3.08 8.85 14.74
CA VAL A 343 2.13 9.25 15.80
C VAL A 343 1.77 10.73 15.70
N LYS A 344 2.76 11.61 15.51
CA LYS A 344 2.50 13.05 15.36
C LYS A 344 1.66 13.36 14.13
N GLU A 345 1.96 12.73 13.00
CA GLU A 345 1.18 12.91 11.79
C GLU A 345 -0.23 12.33 11.93
N GLY A 346 -0.37 11.19 12.63
CA GLY A 346 -1.67 10.59 12.94
C GLY A 346 -2.57 11.51 13.72
N ILE A 347 -2.04 12.13 14.78
CA ILE A 347 -2.77 13.12 15.59
C ILE A 347 -3.15 14.35 14.76
N ARG A 348 -2.21 14.86 13.93
CA ARG A 348 -2.48 16.01 13.05
C ARG A 348 -3.61 15.69 12.06
N TRP A 349 -3.48 14.56 11.35
CA TRP A 349 -4.35 14.18 10.26
C TRP A 349 -5.74 13.78 10.74
N ALA A 350 -5.82 13.01 11.83
CA ALA A 350 -7.09 12.64 12.44
C ALA A 350 -7.87 13.87 12.92
N GLY A 351 -7.17 14.86 13.51
CA GLY A 351 -7.82 16.07 14.02
C GLY A 351 -8.99 15.75 14.97
N ALA A 352 -8.84 14.70 15.78
CA ALA A 352 -9.95 13.99 16.43
C ALA A 352 -10.86 14.91 17.27
N ALA A 353 -10.31 15.97 17.86
CA ALA A 353 -11.10 17.02 18.49
C ALA A 353 -11.39 18.18 17.53
N SER A 354 -12.51 18.08 16.82
CA SER A 354 -12.98 19.14 15.92
C SER A 354 -13.88 20.18 16.61
N ALA A 355 -14.10 20.08 17.92
CA ALA A 355 -15.04 20.94 18.64
C ALA A 355 -14.65 22.43 18.62
N MET A 356 -15.65 23.30 18.65
CA MET A 356 -15.48 24.74 18.83
C MET A 356 -15.14 25.04 20.30
N LEU A 357 -14.13 25.87 20.55
CA LEU A 357 -13.64 26.20 21.90
C LEU A 357 -14.03 27.64 22.30
N PRO A 358 -15.27 27.89 22.79
CA PRO A 358 -15.71 29.24 23.12
C PRO A 358 -15.02 29.78 24.38
N ARG A 359 -14.64 31.06 24.31
CA ARG A 359 -14.02 31.82 25.38
C ARG A 359 -14.68 33.19 25.49
N VAL A 360 -14.87 33.67 26.71
CA VAL A 360 -15.49 34.98 26.97
C VAL A 360 -14.41 36.05 27.07
N VAL A 361 -14.61 37.17 26.36
CA VAL A 361 -13.71 38.33 26.42
C VAL A 361 -13.74 38.94 27.83
N PRO A 362 -12.57 39.17 28.47
CA PRO A 362 -12.48 39.71 29.82
C PRO A 362 -12.98 41.15 29.94
N LYS A 363 -13.03 41.61 31.18
CA LYS A 363 -13.48 42.96 31.52
C LYS A 363 -12.65 44.04 30.80
N GLY A 364 -13.33 45.04 30.23
CA GLY A 364 -12.68 46.14 29.50
C GLY A 364 -12.46 45.90 28.00
N GLY A 365 -12.86 44.74 27.47
CA GLY A 365 -12.73 44.42 26.04
C GLY A 365 -11.29 44.14 25.60
N VAL A 366 -11.11 43.87 24.30
CA VAL A 366 -9.79 43.59 23.72
C VAL A 366 -9.70 44.10 22.28
N GLU A 367 -8.52 44.49 21.85
CA GLU A 367 -8.23 44.73 20.44
C GLU A 367 -7.61 43.47 19.82
N LEU A 368 -8.28 42.90 18.81
CA LEU A 368 -7.82 41.74 18.05
C LEU A 368 -7.84 42.08 16.57
N ASN A 369 -6.72 41.85 15.86
CA ASN A 369 -6.59 42.19 14.45
C ASN A 369 -7.05 43.64 14.12
N ARG A 370 -6.62 44.60 14.94
CA ARG A 370 -6.98 46.03 14.85
C ARG A 370 -8.48 46.33 14.95
N LYS A 371 -9.25 45.41 15.55
CA LYS A 371 -10.69 45.51 15.76
C LYS A 371 -11.00 45.39 17.24
N TYR A 372 -11.77 46.33 17.77
CA TYR A 372 -12.18 46.29 19.18
C TYR A 372 -13.32 45.30 19.38
N ILE A 373 -13.12 44.34 20.26
CA ILE A 373 -14.10 43.34 20.69
C ILE A 373 -14.54 43.68 22.11
N PRO A 374 -15.84 43.95 22.35
CA PRO A 374 -16.32 44.33 23.66
C PRO A 374 -16.30 43.15 24.64
N GLU A 375 -16.18 43.49 25.93
CA GLU A 375 -16.36 42.58 27.06
C GLU A 375 -17.63 41.71 26.92
N GLY A 376 -17.54 40.46 27.36
CA GLY A 376 -18.67 39.52 27.33
C GLY A 376 -18.98 38.95 25.94
N THR A 377 -18.27 39.37 24.89
CA THR A 377 -18.32 38.71 23.58
C THR A 377 -17.71 37.31 23.69
N VAL A 378 -18.32 36.33 23.02
CA VAL A 378 -17.75 34.98 22.93
C VAL A 378 -16.92 34.84 21.66
N LEU A 379 -15.64 34.53 21.85
CA LEU A 379 -14.70 34.18 20.80
C LEU A 379 -14.61 32.68 20.67
N THR A 380 -14.59 32.15 19.45
CA THR A 380 -14.50 30.71 19.25
C THR A 380 -13.67 30.34 18.03
N SER A 381 -12.96 29.24 18.11
CA SER A 381 -12.14 28.64 17.04
C SER A 381 -12.10 27.14 17.24
N SER A 382 -11.82 26.38 16.16
CA SER A 382 -11.56 24.94 16.27
C SER A 382 -10.07 24.62 16.10
N PRO A 383 -9.48 23.71 16.90
CA PRO A 383 -8.09 23.27 16.76
C PRO A 383 -7.78 22.57 15.43
N ILE A 384 -8.76 21.87 14.83
CA ILE A 384 -8.56 21.12 13.57
C ILE A 384 -8.16 22.04 12.41
N TRP A 385 -8.55 23.31 12.46
CA TRP A 385 -8.22 24.29 11.43
C TRP A 385 -6.70 24.48 11.35
N TYR A 386 -6.03 24.70 12.48
CA TYR A 386 -4.59 24.90 12.52
C TYR A 386 -3.81 23.63 12.15
N LEU A 387 -4.32 22.44 12.50
CA LEU A 387 -3.73 21.16 12.08
C LEU A 387 -3.85 20.90 10.57
N ARG A 388 -4.71 21.66 9.88
CA ARG A 388 -4.96 21.58 8.43
C ARG A 388 -4.64 22.89 7.71
N ASP A 389 -3.90 23.79 8.34
CA ASP A 389 -3.51 25.06 7.72
C ASP A 389 -2.57 24.78 6.54
N LYS A 390 -2.99 25.20 5.34
CA LYS A 390 -2.29 24.92 4.07
C LYS A 390 -0.94 25.64 3.95
N ASP A 391 -0.77 26.75 4.66
CA ASP A 391 0.47 27.52 4.64
C ASP A 391 1.54 26.87 5.51
N VAL A 392 1.13 26.02 6.46
CA VAL A 392 2.03 25.28 7.37
C VAL A 392 2.19 23.82 6.99
N TYR A 393 1.10 23.19 6.53
CA TYR A 393 1.06 21.80 6.11
C TYR A 393 0.67 21.73 4.63
N PRO A 394 1.62 21.83 3.69
CA PRO A 394 1.34 21.70 2.26
C PRO A 394 0.63 20.36 1.98
N ASN A 395 -0.49 20.36 1.27
CA ASN A 395 -1.38 19.18 1.12
C ASN A 395 -1.85 18.61 2.47
N PRO A 396 -2.57 19.39 3.29
CA PRO A 396 -2.91 19.04 4.68
C PRO A 396 -3.83 17.82 4.80
N ASP A 397 -4.54 17.49 3.72
CA ASP A 397 -5.47 16.35 3.65
C ASP A 397 -4.75 15.01 3.43
N LEU A 398 -3.47 15.02 3.08
CA LEU A 398 -2.65 13.82 2.96
C LEU A 398 -1.96 13.52 4.30
N PHE A 399 -1.95 12.24 4.68
CA PHE A 399 -1.10 11.74 5.75
C PHE A 399 0.33 11.64 5.22
N ASP A 400 1.23 12.45 5.78
CA ASP A 400 2.63 12.50 5.39
C ASP A 400 3.55 12.52 6.63
N PRO A 401 4.08 11.36 7.06
CA PRO A 401 4.94 11.29 8.24
C PRO A 401 6.31 11.93 7.97
N TYR A 402 6.70 12.14 6.71
CA TYR A 402 7.99 12.74 6.34
C TYR A 402 8.06 14.24 6.70
N ARG A 403 6.94 14.88 7.06
CA ARG A 403 6.95 16.25 7.65
C ARG A 403 7.71 16.35 8.96
N TRP A 404 7.94 15.23 9.62
CA TRP A 404 8.52 15.16 10.97
C TRP A 404 9.94 14.61 11.00
N ILE A 405 10.46 14.11 9.87
CA ILE A 405 11.80 13.53 9.74
C ILE A 405 12.55 14.20 8.59
N ASP A 406 13.87 14.28 8.71
CA ASP A 406 14.73 14.78 7.64
C ASP A 406 15.14 13.66 6.66
N GLU A 407 15.95 14.00 5.67
CA GLU A 407 16.43 13.05 4.64
C GLU A 407 17.27 11.91 5.21
N SER A 408 17.90 12.10 6.38
CA SER A 408 18.61 11.04 7.11
C SER A 408 17.66 10.11 7.88
N GLY A 409 16.36 10.40 7.92
CA GLY A 409 15.38 9.69 8.73
C GLY A 409 15.37 10.10 10.21
N ASP A 410 16.11 11.14 10.58
CA ASP A 410 16.17 11.66 11.93
C ASP A 410 15.00 12.60 12.22
N PHE A 411 14.54 12.60 13.47
CA PHE A 411 13.40 13.43 13.86
C PHE A 411 13.77 14.92 13.87
N ILE A 412 13.04 15.74 13.10
CA ILE A 412 13.23 17.20 13.04
C ILE A 412 12.86 17.81 14.40
N LYS A 413 13.89 18.21 15.15
CA LYS A 413 13.75 18.64 16.55
C LYS A 413 13.00 19.96 16.70
N GLU A 414 13.19 20.92 15.79
CA GLU A 414 12.59 22.26 15.91
C GLU A 414 12.22 22.82 14.52
N ASP A 415 10.93 22.97 14.27
CA ASP A 415 10.37 23.77 13.16
C ASP A 415 9.42 24.79 13.79
N ALA A 416 9.86 26.05 13.85
CA ALA A 416 9.16 27.10 14.57
C ALA A 416 7.73 27.36 14.07
N LEU A 417 7.45 27.13 12.78
CA LEU A 417 6.12 27.35 12.21
C LEU A 417 5.22 26.13 12.43
N ARG A 418 5.69 24.94 12.05
CA ARG A 418 4.96 23.67 12.24
C ARG A 418 4.65 23.42 13.71
N ASP A 419 5.64 23.58 14.59
CA ASP A 419 5.45 23.30 16.02
C ASP A 419 4.54 24.35 16.69
N ARG A 420 4.44 25.56 16.12
CA ARG A 420 3.49 26.58 16.56
C ARG A 420 2.04 26.24 16.18
N PHE A 421 1.79 25.73 14.98
CA PHE A 421 0.46 25.38 14.48
C PHE A 421 0.01 23.96 14.83
N TYR A 422 0.94 23.10 15.28
CA TYR A 422 0.59 21.81 15.85
C TYR A 422 -0.17 22.02 17.17
N THR A 423 -1.50 22.11 17.07
CA THR A 423 -2.45 22.35 18.17
C THR A 423 -3.39 21.17 18.33
N PRO A 424 -2.90 19.98 18.75
CA PRO A 424 -3.80 18.94 19.20
C PRO A 424 -4.58 19.44 20.43
N PHE A 425 -5.69 18.78 20.73
CA PHE A 425 -6.62 19.11 21.82
C PHE A 425 -5.93 19.37 23.19
N SER A 426 -4.70 18.88 23.38
CA SER A 426 -3.88 18.96 24.60
C SER A 426 -2.67 19.89 24.54
N LYS A 427 -2.58 20.87 23.63
CA LYS A 427 -1.41 21.78 23.57
C LYS A 427 -1.25 22.61 24.84
N ASP A 428 -0.44 22.11 25.77
CA ASP A 428 0.00 22.81 26.97
C ASP A 428 1.35 23.48 26.68
N ARG A 429 1.37 24.81 26.55
CA ARG A 429 2.63 25.57 26.47
C ARG A 429 3.29 25.61 27.85
N MET A 430 4.04 24.57 28.21
CA MET A 430 5.12 24.73 29.21
C MET A 430 6.30 25.45 28.54
N LEU A 431 6.55 26.69 28.99
CA LEU A 431 7.56 27.62 28.47
C LEU A 431 8.99 27.03 28.46
N LYS A 432 9.55 26.78 27.27
CA LYS A 432 11.00 26.97 27.03
C LYS A 432 11.26 28.49 26.96
N THR A 433 11.67 29.08 28.08
CA THR A 433 12.31 30.41 28.07
C THR A 433 13.79 30.15 28.31
N MET A 434 14.62 30.28 27.27
CA MET A 434 16.06 30.59 27.28
C MET A 434 16.65 30.16 25.93
N ASP A 435 16.82 31.11 25.01
CA ASP A 435 18.14 31.48 24.50
C ASP A 435 18.03 32.60 23.47
N LYS A 436 18.66 33.72 23.82
CA LYS A 436 18.77 34.95 23.04
C LYS A 436 20.27 35.27 22.95
N ILE A 437 20.72 35.63 21.75
CA ILE A 437 21.93 36.42 21.42
C ILE A 437 23.25 35.61 21.23
N ARG A 438 23.78 35.59 19.99
CA ARG A 438 25.05 36.25 19.58
C ARG A 438 25.38 36.08 18.08
N THR A 439 25.77 37.19 17.46
CA THR A 439 26.33 37.38 16.10
C THR A 439 27.82 37.79 16.15
N CYS A 440 28.47 37.82 14.96
CA CYS A 440 29.82 38.35 14.54
C CYS A 440 30.95 37.31 14.33
N GLY A 441 31.84 37.35 13.32
CA GLY A 441 32.20 38.25 12.18
C GLY A 441 33.35 37.58 11.34
N PHE A 442 33.67 37.88 10.06
CA PHE A 442 34.57 38.93 9.54
C PHE A 442 34.80 38.79 7.99
N HIS A 443 35.02 39.91 7.27
CA HIS A 443 35.46 40.01 5.85
C HIS A 443 36.96 40.40 5.73
N ARG A 444 37.61 40.10 4.59
CA ARG A 444 38.74 40.88 4.00
C ARG A 444 38.81 40.76 2.47
N ASN A 445 39.01 41.92 1.80
CA ASN A 445 39.26 42.10 0.35
C ASN A 445 40.75 42.27 0.05
N ILE A 446 41.19 41.92 -1.18
CA ILE A 446 42.44 42.38 -1.80
C ILE A 446 42.19 42.71 -3.28
N ILE A 447 42.69 43.86 -3.75
CA ILE A 447 42.79 44.30 -5.16
C ILE A 447 44.24 44.75 -5.40
N ASP A 448 44.78 44.55 -6.61
CA ASP A 448 46.17 44.85 -6.98
C ASP A 448 46.34 45.73 -8.26
N SER A 449 47.36 46.58 -8.12
CA SER A 449 48.20 47.46 -8.96
C SER A 449 47.97 47.86 -10.43
N SER A 450 46.98 47.39 -11.20
CA SER A 450 46.83 47.84 -12.61
C SER A 450 45.48 48.44 -13.02
N GLY A 451 44.51 48.51 -12.11
CA GLY A 451 43.29 49.31 -12.33
C GLY A 451 42.32 48.83 -13.42
N LEU A 452 42.50 47.65 -14.02
CA LEU A 452 41.55 46.98 -14.93
C LEU A 452 41.61 45.46 -14.73
N PRO A 453 40.48 44.72 -14.60
CA PRO A 453 40.50 43.26 -14.73
C PRO A 453 40.41 42.85 -16.20
N LEU A 454 41.42 42.10 -16.67
CA LEU A 454 41.29 41.13 -17.75
C LEU A 454 40.58 39.89 -17.19
N GLU A 455 39.43 39.47 -17.74
CA GLU A 455 38.82 38.18 -17.40
C GLU A 455 39.14 37.13 -18.48
N VAL A 456 40.18 36.32 -18.21
CA VAL A 456 40.23 34.93 -18.66
C VAL A 456 40.11 34.10 -17.39
N GLY A 457 38.95 33.49 -17.16
CA GLY A 457 38.66 32.71 -15.96
C GLY A 457 38.28 31.27 -16.30
N ALA A 458 39.00 30.31 -15.74
CA ALA A 458 38.49 28.95 -15.56
C ALA A 458 37.69 28.94 -14.25
N TYR A 459 36.37 28.77 -14.33
CA TYR A 459 35.50 28.81 -13.15
C TYR A 459 35.14 27.40 -12.71
N ALA A 460 35.46 27.03 -11.47
CA ALA A 460 34.82 25.89 -10.85
C ALA A 460 33.40 26.30 -10.42
N VAL A 461 32.42 25.42 -10.63
CA VAL A 461 30.97 25.69 -10.40
C VAL A 461 30.70 26.19 -8.97
N HIS A 462 31.51 25.80 -8.00
CA HIS A 462 31.42 26.29 -6.61
C HIS A 462 31.79 27.78 -6.46
N ASP A 463 32.70 28.31 -7.29
CA ASP A 463 33.15 29.70 -7.25
C ASP A 463 32.12 30.64 -7.92
N LEU A 464 31.33 30.15 -8.88
CA LEU A 464 30.20 30.87 -9.49
C LEU A 464 29.07 31.16 -8.50
N VAL A 465 28.89 30.28 -7.51
CA VAL A 465 27.88 30.44 -6.44
C VAL A 465 28.35 31.43 -5.36
N PHE A 466 29.65 31.53 -5.12
CA PHE A 466 30.22 32.45 -4.12
C PHE A 466 30.57 33.84 -4.68
N ALA A 467 30.96 33.97 -5.95
CA ALA A 467 31.26 35.27 -6.58
C ALA A 467 30.05 36.21 -6.66
N VAL A 468 28.81 35.67 -6.67
CA VAL A 468 27.57 36.46 -6.61
C VAL A 468 27.33 37.08 -5.23
N LYS A 469 28.03 36.61 -4.19
CA LYS A 469 27.82 37.03 -2.80
C LYS A 469 28.74 38.17 -2.35
N ASP A 470 29.88 38.38 -3.01
CA ASP A 470 30.95 39.29 -2.54
C ASP A 470 31.18 40.54 -3.43
N GLY A 471 30.13 41.04 -4.08
CA GLY A 471 29.98 42.48 -4.35
C GLY A 471 30.51 43.02 -5.68
N VAL A 472 29.56 43.41 -6.54
CA VAL A 472 29.68 44.64 -7.35
C VAL A 472 28.50 45.53 -6.96
N HIS A 473 28.85 46.72 -6.47
CA HIS A 473 27.92 47.76 -6.04
C HIS A 473 27.24 48.44 -7.24
N ASP A 474 25.97 48.78 -7.02
CA ASP A 474 25.20 49.91 -7.56
C ASP A 474 24.15 49.75 -8.71
N TRP A 475 22.89 49.61 -8.25
CA TRP A 475 21.56 50.12 -8.65
C TRP A 475 21.17 50.43 -10.11
N SER A 476 20.04 49.82 -10.55
CA SER A 476 18.79 50.57 -10.84
C SER A 476 17.52 49.70 -10.97
N GLU A 477 16.55 50.03 -10.11
CA GLU A 477 15.07 50.04 -10.25
C GLU A 477 14.14 48.81 -10.28
N ASP A 478 14.58 47.56 -10.43
CA ASP A 478 13.67 46.42 -10.19
C ASP A 478 14.27 45.43 -9.20
N GLY A 479 13.69 45.41 -7.99
CA GLY A 479 14.18 44.75 -6.77
C GLY A 479 14.32 43.21 -6.78
N GLU A 480 14.56 42.59 -7.93
CA GLU A 480 14.99 41.19 -8.04
C GLU A 480 16.47 41.10 -8.43
N SER A 481 17.26 40.36 -7.65
CA SER A 481 18.64 40.03 -8.01
C SER A 481 18.69 39.24 -9.32
N ALA A 482 19.79 39.30 -10.08
CA ALA A 482 19.96 38.48 -11.28
C ALA A 482 19.77 36.97 -10.98
N LEU A 483 20.17 36.54 -9.78
CA LEU A 483 19.90 35.21 -9.25
C LEU A 483 18.40 34.96 -9.05
N ALA A 484 17.65 35.92 -8.48
CA ALA A 484 16.21 35.81 -8.35
C ALA A 484 15.51 35.78 -9.71
N ARG A 485 15.99 36.52 -10.72
CA ARG A 485 15.46 36.46 -12.10
C ARG A 485 15.77 35.13 -12.78
N ALA A 486 16.97 34.58 -12.62
CA ALA A 486 17.34 33.28 -13.15
C ALA A 486 16.57 32.15 -12.47
N GLN A 487 16.46 32.19 -11.14
CA GLN A 487 15.64 31.25 -10.36
C GLN A 487 14.17 31.37 -10.72
N LYS A 488 13.66 32.58 -10.96
CA LYS A 488 12.28 32.81 -11.38
C LYS A 488 12.03 32.35 -12.81
N LYS A 489 12.95 32.57 -13.75
CA LYS A 489 12.87 32.03 -15.12
C LYS A 489 12.94 30.50 -15.13
N LEU A 490 13.82 29.90 -14.33
CA LEU A 490 13.90 28.45 -14.15
C LEU A 490 12.61 27.91 -13.51
N LYS A 491 12.10 28.59 -12.49
CA LYS A 491 10.84 28.23 -11.82
C LYS A 491 9.64 28.40 -12.75
N PHE A 492 9.63 29.43 -13.59
CA PHE A 492 8.60 29.63 -14.61
C PHE A 492 8.66 28.56 -15.71
N ALA A 493 9.84 28.21 -16.21
CA ALA A 493 9.98 27.14 -17.20
C ALA A 493 9.59 25.77 -16.62
N ILE A 494 9.91 25.50 -15.34
CA ILE A 494 9.46 24.30 -14.63
C ILE A 494 7.94 24.33 -14.42
N ILE A 495 7.37 25.47 -14.02
CA ILE A 495 5.92 25.63 -13.83
C ILE A 495 5.18 25.48 -15.16
N GLU A 496 5.67 26.05 -16.25
CA GLU A 496 5.07 25.96 -17.58
C GLU A 496 5.17 24.53 -18.15
N GLY A 497 6.29 23.83 -17.88
CA GLY A 497 6.41 22.39 -18.13
C GLY A 497 5.47 21.55 -17.29
N LEU A 498 5.25 21.91 -16.01
CA LEU A 498 4.30 21.25 -15.11
C LEU A 498 2.83 21.53 -15.48
N ASP A 499 2.49 22.74 -15.93
CA ASP A 499 1.15 23.11 -16.42
C ASP A 499 0.85 22.39 -17.73
N THR A 500 1.81 22.35 -18.65
CA THR A 500 1.70 21.56 -19.90
C THR A 500 1.55 20.06 -19.59
N ALA A 501 2.24 19.55 -18.55
CA ALA A 501 2.09 18.18 -18.08
C ALA A 501 0.73 17.92 -17.40
N TYR A 502 0.23 18.87 -16.61
CA TYR A 502 -1.08 18.81 -15.95
C TYR A 502 -2.23 18.78 -16.98
N ASP A 503 -2.17 19.64 -18.00
CA ASP A 503 -3.14 19.65 -19.09
C ASP A 503 -3.06 18.40 -19.97
N SER A 504 -1.87 17.80 -20.12
CA SER A 504 -1.70 16.54 -20.85
C SER A 504 -2.26 15.30 -20.11
N LYS A 505 -2.58 15.42 -18.81
CA LYS A 505 -3.02 14.33 -17.92
C LYS A 505 -2.10 13.09 -17.91
N ASN A 506 -0.83 13.24 -18.31
CA ASN A 506 0.13 12.15 -18.40
C ASN A 506 1.03 12.14 -17.15
N ILE A 507 0.79 11.18 -16.26
CA ILE A 507 1.48 11.08 -14.97
C ILE A 507 2.99 10.77 -15.10
N ASP A 508 3.41 10.17 -16.23
CA ASP A 508 4.83 9.94 -16.50
C ASP A 508 5.54 11.18 -17.04
N HIS A 509 4.81 12.12 -17.63
CA HIS A 509 5.34 13.43 -18.00
C HIS A 509 5.60 14.26 -16.73
N TYR A 510 4.64 14.27 -15.80
CA TYR A 510 4.78 14.89 -14.48
C TYR A 510 5.93 14.27 -13.67
N ARG A 511 6.03 12.94 -13.62
CA ARG A 511 7.11 12.25 -12.90
C ARG A 511 8.49 12.53 -13.51
N ARG A 512 8.60 12.66 -14.84
CA ARG A 512 9.88 12.98 -15.52
C ARG A 512 10.30 14.44 -15.43
N VAL A 513 9.37 15.38 -15.33
CA VAL A 513 9.67 16.78 -14.99
C VAL A 513 10.23 16.85 -13.55
N CYS A 514 9.64 16.08 -12.62
CA CYS A 514 10.18 15.92 -11.27
C CYS A 514 11.56 15.24 -11.26
N ASP A 515 11.77 14.16 -12.04
CA ASP A 515 13.07 13.46 -12.12
C ASP A 515 14.15 14.34 -12.75
N THR A 516 13.81 15.19 -13.72
CA THR A 516 14.74 16.16 -14.33
C THR A 516 15.07 17.28 -13.35
N ALA A 517 14.10 17.75 -12.56
CA ALA A 517 14.35 18.68 -11.46
C ALA A 517 15.26 18.06 -10.40
N VAL A 518 15.06 16.77 -10.07
CA VAL A 518 15.93 15.99 -9.15
C VAL A 518 17.32 15.74 -9.76
N TRP A 519 17.45 15.55 -11.07
CA TRP A 519 18.75 15.33 -11.73
C TRP A 519 19.56 16.62 -11.86
N ILE A 520 18.91 17.74 -12.19
CA ILE A 520 19.49 19.08 -12.10
C ILE A 520 19.93 19.34 -10.65
N ASP A 521 19.11 18.95 -9.67
CA ASP A 521 19.45 19.06 -8.26
C ASP A 521 20.65 18.19 -7.87
N GLN A 522 20.72 16.95 -8.35
CA GLN A 522 21.82 16.01 -8.06
C GLN A 522 23.15 16.40 -8.71
N ILE A 523 23.14 17.00 -9.91
CA ILE A 523 24.37 17.42 -10.61
C ILE A 523 24.83 18.81 -10.16
N PHE A 524 23.91 19.76 -9.96
CA PHE A 524 24.26 21.12 -9.55
C PHE A 524 24.42 21.26 -8.02
N PHE A 525 23.69 20.48 -7.22
CA PHE A 525 23.71 20.57 -5.75
C PHE A 525 24.15 19.26 -5.05
N GLY A 526 23.93 18.08 -5.66
CA GLY A 526 24.15 16.78 -5.01
C GLY A 526 25.57 16.17 -5.04
N TRP A 527 26.45 16.55 -5.97
CA TRP A 527 27.77 15.91 -6.09
C TRP A 527 28.73 16.23 -4.91
N GLN A 528 28.47 17.29 -4.13
CA GLN A 528 29.26 17.61 -2.93
C GLN A 528 28.90 16.76 -1.69
N LEU A 529 27.74 16.11 -1.66
CA LEU A 529 27.22 15.47 -0.43
C LEU A 529 27.63 14.00 -0.26
N THR A 530 28.09 13.32 -1.31
CA THR A 530 28.28 11.86 -1.27
C THR A 530 29.72 11.36 -1.06
N HIS A 531 30.74 12.24 -1.04
CA HIS A 531 32.15 11.81 -0.89
C HIS A 531 33.01 12.75 -0.02
N PRO A 532 32.81 12.79 1.31
CA PRO A 532 33.64 13.60 2.21
C PRO A 532 35.04 12.96 2.34
N GLY A 533 35.99 13.38 1.49
CA GLY A 533 37.41 13.04 1.67
C GLY A 533 38.22 12.73 0.40
N ARG A 534 37.60 12.60 -0.79
CA ARG A 534 38.33 12.48 -2.06
C ARG A 534 38.19 13.77 -2.87
N ARG A 535 39.23 14.63 -2.86
CA ARG A 535 39.37 15.74 -3.83
C ARG A 535 39.70 15.18 -5.22
N GLY A 536 38.68 14.67 -5.91
CA GLY A 536 38.72 14.40 -7.34
C GLY A 536 38.05 15.56 -8.08
N HIS A 537 38.84 16.51 -8.55
CA HIS A 537 38.35 17.59 -9.41
C HIS A 537 37.92 17.02 -10.76
N SER A 538 36.62 16.99 -11.05
CA SER A 538 36.12 17.05 -12.43
C SER A 538 35.88 18.51 -12.76
N ASP A 539 36.91 19.14 -13.31
CA ASP A 539 36.82 20.50 -13.84
C ASP A 539 36.05 20.43 -15.17
N LEU A 540 34.90 21.10 -15.26
CA LEU A 540 34.24 21.43 -16.52
C LEU A 540 34.86 22.74 -17.02
N GLU A 541 35.55 22.69 -18.16
CA GLU A 541 36.22 23.86 -18.75
C GLU A 541 35.37 24.37 -19.91
N ILE A 542 34.79 25.57 -19.77
CA ILE A 542 34.04 26.23 -20.83
C ILE A 542 34.96 27.28 -21.46
N THR A 543 35.23 27.18 -22.76
CA THR A 543 36.03 28.18 -23.47
C THR A 543 35.17 28.83 -24.55
N ILE A 544 35.12 30.17 -24.53
CA ILE A 544 34.45 30.98 -25.54
C ILE A 544 35.55 31.63 -26.36
N GLU A 545 35.71 31.23 -27.63
CA GLU A 545 36.68 31.84 -28.53
C GLU A 545 35.99 32.92 -29.37
N HIS A 546 36.33 34.18 -29.11
CA HIS A 546 35.92 35.29 -29.98
C HIS A 546 36.98 35.52 -31.05
N SER A 547 36.90 34.77 -32.15
CA SER A 547 37.25 35.19 -33.52
C SER A 547 37.55 33.97 -34.40
N ASN A 548 36.58 33.55 -35.21
CA ASN A 548 36.88 32.68 -36.34
C ASN A 548 36.55 33.39 -37.67
N PRO A 549 37.55 33.85 -38.43
CA PRO A 549 37.35 34.59 -39.69
C PRO A 549 37.05 33.68 -40.90
N ARG A 550 36.52 32.46 -40.69
CA ARG A 550 36.26 31.49 -41.77
C ARG A 550 34.88 30.85 -41.65
N CYS A 551 33.88 31.46 -42.29
CA CYS A 551 32.84 30.75 -43.04
C CYS A 551 31.92 31.74 -43.78
N GLU A 552 32.15 31.92 -45.08
CA GLU A 552 31.17 32.49 -45.99
C GLU A 552 30.16 31.39 -46.37
N GLY A 553 28.89 31.59 -45.99
CA GLY A 553 27.74 30.99 -46.67
C GLY A 553 27.20 29.66 -46.13
N SER A 554 26.51 29.68 -44.99
CA SER A 554 25.31 28.87 -44.71
C SER A 554 24.73 29.19 -43.31
N TRP A 555 23.40 29.16 -43.20
CA TRP A 555 22.53 29.17 -42.01
C TRP A 555 23.21 29.02 -40.65
N SER A 556 22.86 29.90 -39.71
CA SER A 556 23.40 29.96 -38.34
C SER A 556 23.24 28.64 -37.59
N PHE A 557 24.36 27.93 -37.43
CA PHE A 557 24.49 26.82 -36.49
C PHE A 557 25.53 27.22 -35.44
N SER A 558 25.11 27.38 -34.20
CA SER A 558 26.02 27.36 -33.05
C SER A 558 26.37 25.89 -32.79
N SER A 559 27.62 25.46 -32.96
CA SER A 559 28.00 24.07 -32.70
C SER A 559 28.50 23.91 -31.26
N VAL A 560 27.86 23.04 -30.48
CA VAL A 560 28.38 22.58 -29.18
C VAL A 560 29.07 21.23 -29.39
N ALA A 561 30.39 21.18 -29.21
CA ALA A 561 31.17 19.94 -29.35
C ALA A 561 31.76 19.51 -28.00
N LEU A 562 31.51 18.26 -27.62
CA LEU A 562 32.08 17.65 -26.41
C LEU A 562 33.36 16.90 -26.80
N VAL A 563 34.53 17.52 -26.64
CA VAL A 563 35.80 16.94 -27.08
C VAL A 563 36.43 16.12 -25.94
N ARG A 564 36.55 14.81 -26.14
CA ARG A 564 37.27 13.93 -25.21
C ARG A 564 38.74 13.87 -25.60
N GLN A 565 39.64 14.51 -24.86
CA GLN A 565 41.08 14.37 -25.14
C GLN A 565 41.56 12.94 -24.87
N SER A 566 42.29 12.37 -25.84
CA SER A 566 42.74 10.99 -25.80
C SER A 566 43.91 10.77 -24.84
N ARG A 567 43.84 9.65 -24.11
CA ARG A 567 44.92 8.85 -23.48
C ARG A 567 45.99 9.63 -22.68
N ASN A 568 45.85 9.52 -21.35
CA ASN A 568 46.87 9.64 -20.28
C ASN A 568 47.03 10.92 -19.45
N VAL A 569 46.02 11.78 -19.33
CA VAL A 569 45.86 12.69 -18.17
C VAL A 569 44.37 12.70 -17.77
N ARG A 570 44.05 12.92 -16.47
CA ARG A 570 42.69 12.99 -15.90
C ARG A 570 41.69 13.63 -16.89
N ALA A 571 40.65 12.89 -17.27
CA ALA A 571 39.66 13.32 -18.24
C ALA A 571 38.96 14.61 -17.78
N ARG A 572 39.18 15.71 -18.49
CA ARG A 572 38.37 16.93 -18.40
C ARG A 572 37.37 16.93 -19.54
N SER A 573 36.13 17.33 -19.25
CA SER A 573 35.13 17.58 -20.28
C SER A 573 35.21 19.06 -20.63
N ARG A 574 35.45 19.38 -21.90
CA ARG A 574 35.54 20.76 -22.39
C ARG A 574 34.33 21.05 -23.29
N ILE A 575 33.68 22.19 -23.07
CA ILE A 575 32.61 22.71 -23.93
C ILE A 575 33.14 23.98 -24.60
N GLU A 576 33.18 23.96 -25.92
CA GLU A 576 33.56 25.12 -26.74
C GLU A 576 32.29 25.74 -27.34
N ILE A 577 32.13 27.06 -27.20
CA ILE A 577 31.00 27.82 -27.74
C ILE A 577 31.58 28.90 -28.65
N ASP A 578 31.24 28.84 -29.94
CA ASP A 578 31.63 29.82 -30.96
C ASP A 578 30.43 30.76 -31.23
N SER A 579 30.53 32.02 -30.82
CA SER A 579 29.47 33.02 -31.05
C SER A 579 29.86 33.96 -32.18
N HIS A 580 28.99 34.05 -33.19
CA HIS A 580 29.18 34.92 -34.36
C HIS A 580 28.66 36.36 -34.14
N ASP A 581 28.01 36.63 -33.01
CA ASP A 581 27.48 37.94 -32.69
C ASP A 581 28.51 38.81 -31.96
N HIS A 582 28.65 40.05 -32.42
CA HIS A 582 29.68 41.01 -31.98
C HIS A 582 29.52 41.55 -30.54
N ASP A 583 28.55 41.06 -29.76
CA ASP A 583 28.35 41.46 -28.37
C ASP A 583 28.69 40.32 -27.39
N PRO A 584 29.42 40.60 -26.30
CA PRO A 584 29.79 39.60 -25.32
C PRO A 584 28.56 39.08 -24.58
N TRP A 585 28.36 37.77 -24.62
CA TRP A 585 27.25 37.11 -23.91
C TRP A 585 27.53 37.11 -22.41
N THR A 586 26.52 37.45 -21.61
CA THR A 586 26.61 37.33 -20.15
C THR A 586 26.56 35.86 -19.74
N ILE A 587 27.17 35.50 -18.60
CA ILE A 587 27.13 34.13 -18.05
C ILE A 587 25.70 33.61 -17.89
N SER A 588 24.75 34.50 -17.58
CA SER A 588 23.32 34.15 -17.49
C SER A 588 22.71 33.79 -18.84
N GLU A 589 23.15 34.41 -19.93
CA GLU A 589 22.71 34.09 -21.30
C GLU A 589 23.35 32.79 -21.78
N VAL A 590 24.61 32.54 -21.44
CA VAL A 590 25.27 31.24 -21.71
C VAL A 590 24.58 30.09 -20.98
N ILE A 591 24.21 30.29 -19.70
CA ILE A 591 23.46 29.28 -18.93
C ILE A 591 22.04 29.11 -19.48
N ALA A 592 21.35 30.19 -19.83
CA ALA A 592 20.01 30.12 -20.43
C ALA A 592 20.04 29.42 -21.80
N PHE A 593 21.06 29.68 -22.62
CA PHE A 593 21.28 29.02 -23.90
C PHE A 593 21.64 27.55 -23.73
N LEU A 594 22.50 27.20 -22.77
CA LEU A 594 22.79 25.78 -22.44
C LEU A 594 21.54 25.05 -21.96
N ILE A 595 20.70 25.68 -21.14
CA ILE A 595 19.42 25.09 -20.70
C ILE A 595 18.45 24.96 -21.88
N HIS A 596 18.39 25.95 -22.77
CA HIS A 596 17.55 25.95 -23.96
C HIS A 596 17.97 24.89 -24.98
N GLU A 597 19.27 24.78 -25.28
CA GLU A 597 19.84 23.75 -26.16
C GLU A 597 19.76 22.36 -25.52
N MET A 598 19.97 22.22 -24.21
CA MET A 598 19.75 20.94 -23.52
C MET A 598 18.29 20.53 -23.57
N ALA A 599 17.35 21.48 -23.48
CA ALA A 599 15.92 21.23 -23.65
C ALA A 599 15.55 20.91 -25.12
N HIS A 600 16.18 21.55 -26.11
CA HIS A 600 15.98 21.29 -27.54
C HIS A 600 16.57 19.95 -27.99
N VAL A 601 17.79 19.62 -27.55
CA VAL A 601 18.40 18.29 -27.75
C VAL A 601 17.59 17.22 -27.02
N TYR A 602 16.95 17.55 -25.89
CA TYR A 602 15.98 16.65 -25.23
C TYR A 602 14.66 16.53 -25.99
N LEU A 603 14.14 17.59 -26.59
CA LEU A 603 12.94 17.56 -27.42
C LEU A 603 13.14 16.76 -28.71
N ASP A 604 14.33 16.80 -29.31
CA ASP A 604 14.71 15.93 -30.42
C ASP A 604 14.90 14.47 -29.97
N LEU A 605 15.39 14.23 -28.75
CA LEU A 605 15.38 12.90 -28.11
C LEU A 605 13.97 12.43 -27.74
N PHE A 606 12.99 13.33 -27.62
CA PHE A 606 11.56 13.03 -27.39
C PHE A 606 10.79 12.60 -28.65
N SER A 607 11.48 12.44 -29.78
CA SER A 607 11.01 11.53 -30.84
C SER A 607 11.14 10.04 -30.45
N CYS A 608 11.81 9.72 -29.33
CA CYS A 608 11.97 8.36 -28.83
C CYS A 608 11.44 8.21 -27.39
N ARG A 609 10.20 7.71 -27.25
CA ARG A 609 9.51 7.35 -26.00
C ARG A 609 10.39 6.51 -25.06
N GLY A 610 10.53 6.94 -23.80
CA GLY A 610 11.21 6.19 -22.74
C GLY A 610 10.66 4.77 -22.60
N GLY A 611 11.53 3.79 -22.87
CA GLY A 611 11.22 2.38 -23.03
C GLY A 611 10.52 1.76 -21.82
N LEU A 612 9.28 1.33 -22.04
CA LEU A 612 8.70 0.05 -21.60
C LEU A 612 7.37 -0.27 -22.31
N CYS A 613 6.95 0.56 -23.27
CA CYS A 613 6.14 0.12 -24.41
C CYS A 613 6.78 0.65 -25.71
N SER A 614 8.03 0.24 -25.97
CA SER A 614 8.54 0.26 -27.34
C SER A 614 7.61 -0.60 -28.20
N ASP A 615 7.54 -0.34 -29.51
CA ASP A 615 6.89 -1.24 -30.46
C ASP A 615 7.47 -2.64 -30.33
N ARG A 616 6.92 -3.45 -29.42
CA ARG A 616 7.25 -4.86 -29.31
C ARG A 616 6.86 -5.48 -30.64
N LYS A 617 7.80 -6.18 -31.24
CA LYS A 617 7.68 -6.75 -32.58
C LYS A 617 6.39 -7.57 -32.74
N HIS A 618 5.91 -8.20 -31.66
CA HIS A 618 4.73 -9.05 -31.66
C HIS A 618 3.56 -8.51 -30.81
N ALA A 619 3.46 -7.19 -30.58
CA ALA A 619 2.33 -6.64 -29.85
C ALA A 619 1.00 -6.77 -30.63
N THR A 620 0.03 -7.48 -30.06
CA THR A 620 -1.33 -7.61 -30.62
C THR A 620 -2.13 -6.32 -30.45
N THR A 621 -3.18 -6.15 -31.25
CA THR A 621 -4.06 -4.96 -31.16
C THR A 621 -4.70 -4.82 -29.78
N ALA A 622 -5.20 -5.92 -29.19
CA ALA A 622 -5.80 -5.90 -27.86
C ALA A 622 -4.78 -5.53 -26.77
N TRP A 623 -3.54 -6.01 -26.89
CA TRP A 623 -2.45 -5.62 -25.98
C TRP A 623 -2.14 -4.12 -26.11
N LYS A 624 -1.97 -3.61 -27.33
CA LYS A 624 -1.69 -2.19 -27.56
C LYS A 624 -2.78 -1.31 -26.97
N ALA A 625 -4.05 -1.59 -27.25
CA ALA A 625 -5.18 -0.85 -26.70
C ALA A 625 -5.18 -0.86 -25.16
N LEU A 626 -5.02 -2.03 -24.53
CA LEU A 626 -5.05 -2.10 -23.07
C LEU A 626 -3.80 -1.50 -22.41
N ALA A 627 -2.61 -1.88 -22.86
CA ALA A 627 -1.35 -1.52 -22.22
C ALA A 627 -0.84 -0.11 -22.56
N GLN A 628 -1.25 0.46 -23.71
CA GLN A 628 -0.80 1.79 -24.14
C GLN A 628 -1.87 2.88 -23.99
N GLU A 629 -3.16 2.54 -24.04
CA GLU A 629 -4.24 3.54 -24.12
C GLU A 629 -5.22 3.49 -22.93
N CYS A 630 -5.56 2.31 -22.43
CA CYS A 630 -6.71 2.17 -21.52
C CYS A 630 -6.34 1.92 -20.04
N LEU A 631 -5.35 1.10 -19.74
CA LEU A 631 -5.06 0.66 -18.37
C LEU A 631 -3.95 1.51 -17.71
N PRO A 632 -4.17 2.05 -16.50
CA PRO A 632 -3.16 2.86 -15.81
C PRO A 632 -2.07 1.99 -15.18
N SER A 633 -0.87 2.54 -15.02
CA SER A 633 0.21 1.96 -14.19
C SER A 633 -0.28 1.69 -12.75
N ARG A 634 0.10 0.55 -12.19
CA ARG A 634 -0.27 0.11 -10.82
C ARG A 634 0.95 -0.08 -9.90
N GLY A 635 2.10 0.45 -10.29
CA GLY A 635 3.35 0.35 -9.53
C GLY A 635 4.28 -0.73 -10.06
N ARG A 636 5.53 -0.70 -9.60
CA ARG A 636 6.65 -1.46 -10.18
C ARG A 636 6.35 -2.95 -10.36
N ASP A 637 5.86 -3.61 -9.31
CA ASP A 637 5.72 -5.07 -9.31
C ASP A 637 4.59 -5.52 -10.24
N LEU A 638 3.43 -4.88 -10.14
CA LEU A 638 2.26 -5.18 -10.96
C LEU A 638 2.50 -4.86 -12.43
N ASP A 639 3.17 -3.74 -12.71
CA ASP A 639 3.48 -3.34 -14.09
C ASP A 639 4.54 -4.26 -14.70
N HIS A 640 5.53 -4.70 -13.92
CA HIS A 640 6.51 -5.70 -14.38
C HIS A 640 5.81 -6.99 -14.79
N TRP A 641 4.99 -7.56 -13.89
CA TRP A 641 4.29 -8.81 -14.19
C TRP A 641 3.31 -8.65 -15.33
N TRP A 642 2.53 -7.56 -15.38
CA TRP A 642 1.64 -7.28 -16.50
C TRP A 642 2.37 -7.24 -17.84
N ASN A 643 3.51 -6.53 -17.90
CA ASN A 643 4.32 -6.40 -19.12
C ASN A 643 4.91 -7.72 -19.65
N ILE A 644 5.00 -8.74 -18.81
CA ILE A 644 5.43 -10.09 -19.21
C ILE A 644 4.19 -10.95 -19.46
N THR A 645 3.41 -11.21 -18.41
CA THR A 645 2.38 -12.24 -18.43
C THR A 645 1.15 -11.83 -19.23
N GLY A 646 0.81 -10.53 -19.23
CA GLY A 646 -0.26 -9.98 -20.05
C GLY A 646 0.10 -9.99 -21.54
N PHE A 647 1.34 -9.64 -21.88
CA PHE A 647 1.83 -9.68 -23.27
C PHE A 647 1.86 -11.12 -23.82
N HIS A 648 2.35 -12.05 -23.01
CA HIS A 648 2.32 -13.49 -23.33
C HIS A 648 0.90 -14.01 -23.51
N LEU A 649 -0.01 -13.68 -22.60
CA LEU A 649 -1.41 -14.09 -22.70
C LEU A 649 -2.08 -13.50 -23.94
N ALA A 650 -1.80 -12.24 -24.29
CA ALA A 650 -2.34 -11.58 -25.48
C ALA A 650 -1.92 -12.32 -26.76
N ASN A 651 -0.65 -12.68 -26.88
CA ASN A 651 -0.12 -13.43 -28.04
C ASN A 651 -0.66 -14.87 -28.10
N LEU A 652 -0.86 -15.52 -26.95
CA LEU A 652 -1.48 -16.84 -26.85
C LEU A 652 -2.89 -16.88 -27.42
N ILE A 653 -3.77 -16.02 -26.91
CA ILE A 653 -5.20 -16.02 -27.27
C ILE A 653 -5.43 -15.48 -28.69
N ASP A 654 -4.63 -14.51 -29.14
CA ASP A 654 -4.67 -14.04 -30.52
C ASP A 654 -4.15 -15.11 -31.49
N GLY A 655 -3.03 -15.75 -31.16
CA GLY A 655 -2.47 -16.88 -31.91
C GLY A 655 -3.47 -18.03 -32.03
N ALA A 656 -4.23 -18.31 -30.97
CA ALA A 656 -5.30 -19.32 -30.97
C ALA A 656 -6.60 -18.84 -31.65
N GLY A 657 -6.65 -17.61 -32.17
CA GLY A 657 -7.78 -17.09 -32.95
C GLY A 657 -9.03 -16.75 -32.12
N TYR A 658 -8.88 -16.46 -30.83
CA TYR A 658 -10.00 -16.02 -30.00
C TYR A 658 -10.56 -14.69 -30.54
N SER A 659 -11.88 -14.51 -30.48
CA SER A 659 -12.51 -13.25 -30.91
C SER A 659 -12.01 -12.08 -30.08
N THR A 660 -11.99 -10.88 -30.65
CA THR A 660 -11.50 -9.67 -29.98
C THR A 660 -12.13 -9.46 -28.60
N GLU A 661 -13.42 -9.72 -28.45
CA GLU A 661 -14.14 -9.63 -27.17
C GLU A 661 -13.59 -10.62 -26.14
N ARG A 662 -13.32 -11.86 -26.56
CA ARG A 662 -12.71 -12.88 -25.70
C ARG A 662 -11.26 -12.54 -25.35
N GLN A 663 -10.53 -11.89 -26.26
CA GLN A 663 -9.18 -11.40 -25.97
C GLN A 663 -9.22 -10.36 -24.85
N TYR A 664 -10.08 -9.34 -24.96
CA TYR A 664 -10.27 -8.34 -23.90
C TYR A 664 -10.75 -8.98 -22.59
N GLN A 665 -11.70 -9.92 -22.65
CA GLN A 665 -12.19 -10.61 -21.45
C GLN A 665 -11.07 -11.34 -20.72
N ALA A 666 -10.24 -12.10 -21.43
CA ALA A 666 -9.13 -12.84 -20.83
C ALA A 666 -8.06 -11.90 -20.25
N LEU A 667 -7.71 -10.85 -20.98
CA LEU A 667 -6.71 -9.87 -20.56
C LEU A 667 -7.15 -9.04 -19.37
N LEU A 668 -8.39 -8.54 -19.35
CA LEU A 668 -8.93 -7.81 -18.21
C LEU A 668 -9.08 -8.71 -16.98
N PHE A 669 -9.53 -9.96 -17.18
CA PHE A 669 -9.58 -10.93 -16.09
C PHE A 669 -8.19 -11.17 -15.49
N HIS A 670 -7.19 -11.39 -16.34
CA HIS A 670 -5.81 -11.59 -15.92
C HIS A 670 -5.25 -10.36 -15.19
N TYR A 671 -5.44 -9.17 -15.77
CA TYR A 671 -4.99 -7.90 -15.22
C TYR A 671 -5.56 -7.64 -13.82
N HIS A 672 -6.86 -7.79 -13.62
CA HIS A 672 -7.51 -7.45 -12.37
C HIS A 672 -7.45 -8.55 -11.31
N ASN A 673 -7.49 -9.82 -11.70
CA ASN A 673 -7.70 -10.92 -10.76
C ASN A 673 -6.48 -11.82 -10.55
N ILE A 674 -5.45 -11.73 -11.42
CA ILE A 674 -4.33 -12.67 -11.41
C ILE A 674 -3.00 -11.95 -11.24
N VAL A 675 -2.74 -10.87 -11.98
CA VAL A 675 -1.50 -10.07 -11.86
C VAL A 675 -1.19 -9.64 -10.41
N PRO A 676 -2.17 -9.25 -9.57
CA PRO A 676 -1.93 -8.90 -8.16
C PRO A 676 -1.33 -10.02 -7.29
N TYR A 677 -1.38 -11.26 -7.77
CA TYR A 677 -0.97 -12.45 -7.02
C TYR A 677 0.39 -13.02 -7.45
N PHE A 678 1.14 -12.35 -8.33
CA PHE A 678 2.48 -12.82 -8.73
C PHE A 678 3.62 -12.42 -7.78
N GLY A 679 3.32 -11.62 -6.75
CA GLY A 679 4.31 -11.18 -5.76
C GLY A 679 5.29 -10.12 -6.31
N PRO A 680 6.40 -9.87 -5.59
CA PRO A 680 7.37 -8.85 -5.96
C PRO A 680 8.02 -9.09 -7.33
N ALA A 681 8.31 -8.03 -8.07
CA ALA A 681 9.12 -8.14 -9.27
C ALA A 681 10.59 -8.44 -8.91
N PRO A 682 11.32 -9.13 -9.80
CA PRO A 682 12.75 -9.34 -9.63
C PRO A 682 13.52 -8.03 -9.47
N ASP A 683 14.60 -8.09 -8.69
CA ASP A 683 15.61 -7.04 -8.65
C ASP A 683 16.39 -6.96 -9.97
N GLN A 684 17.33 -6.01 -10.07
CA GLN A 684 18.17 -5.82 -11.26
C GLN A 684 19.07 -7.03 -11.61
N TYR A 685 19.16 -8.02 -10.72
CA TYR A 685 19.93 -9.25 -10.88
C TYR A 685 19.04 -10.47 -11.10
N GLY A 686 17.71 -10.31 -11.14
CA GLY A 686 16.76 -11.42 -11.29
C GLY A 686 16.44 -12.15 -9.97
N ASN A 687 16.80 -11.60 -8.81
CA ASN A 687 16.50 -12.21 -7.53
C ASN A 687 15.08 -11.88 -7.07
N VAL A 688 14.43 -12.85 -6.45
CA VAL A 688 13.12 -12.74 -5.81
C VAL A 688 13.12 -13.46 -4.46
N PRO A 689 12.28 -13.03 -3.48
CA PRO A 689 12.19 -13.69 -2.18
C PRO A 689 11.69 -15.14 -2.26
N TRP A 690 10.82 -15.43 -3.25
CA TRP A 690 10.23 -16.74 -3.47
C TRP A 690 10.27 -17.12 -4.94
N LYS A 691 10.65 -18.36 -5.23
CA LYS A 691 10.62 -18.94 -6.58
C LYS A 691 9.59 -20.07 -6.62
N SER A 692 8.67 -19.96 -7.56
CA SER A 692 7.55 -20.89 -7.73
C SER A 692 7.95 -22.16 -8.45
N ILE A 693 7.45 -23.31 -8.01
CA ILE A 693 7.62 -24.59 -8.71
C ILE A 693 6.79 -24.72 -9.98
N MET A 694 5.90 -23.76 -10.27
CA MET A 694 5.05 -23.79 -11.44
C MET A 694 5.84 -23.78 -12.74
N SER A 695 7.01 -23.11 -12.75
CA SER A 695 7.91 -23.11 -13.89
C SER A 695 9.34 -23.39 -13.45
N THR A 696 10.12 -23.96 -14.35
CA THR A 696 11.46 -24.48 -14.01
C THR A 696 12.49 -23.40 -13.67
N ASP A 697 12.32 -22.18 -14.19
CA ASP A 697 13.17 -21.02 -13.87
C ASP A 697 12.77 -20.33 -12.54
N GLY A 698 11.64 -20.74 -11.95
CA GLY A 698 11.04 -20.13 -10.77
C GLY A 698 9.80 -19.29 -11.05
N SER A 699 9.44 -19.09 -12.32
CA SER A 699 8.34 -18.19 -12.69
C SER A 699 7.00 -18.69 -12.11
N PRO A 700 6.16 -17.79 -11.60
CA PRO A 700 4.90 -18.16 -10.94
C PRO A 700 3.77 -18.52 -11.90
N ILE A 701 4.07 -18.79 -13.18
CA ILE A 701 3.08 -19.12 -14.20
C ILE A 701 3.68 -20.06 -15.26
N GLU A 702 2.85 -20.98 -15.75
CA GLU A 702 3.11 -21.83 -16.91
C GLU A 702 1.89 -21.82 -17.83
N TYR A 703 2.11 -21.73 -19.13
CA TYR A 703 1.06 -21.67 -20.15
C TYR A 703 0.92 -23.00 -20.87
N SER A 704 -0.25 -23.22 -21.47
CA SER A 704 -0.49 -24.38 -22.32
C SER A 704 -1.32 -24.04 -23.55
N TRP A 705 -0.97 -24.72 -24.64
CA TRP A 705 -1.65 -24.68 -25.92
C TRP A 705 -2.16 -26.08 -26.25
N LYS A 706 -3.48 -26.30 -26.10
CA LYS A 706 -4.09 -27.58 -26.46
C LYS A 706 -4.52 -27.56 -27.92
N TRP A 707 -3.89 -28.41 -28.71
CA TRP A 707 -4.18 -28.56 -30.14
C TRP A 707 -5.53 -29.22 -30.34
N SER A 708 -6.29 -28.75 -31.33
CA SER A 708 -7.55 -29.41 -31.65
C SER A 708 -7.31 -30.79 -32.25
N THR A 709 -8.20 -31.74 -31.94
CA THR A 709 -8.28 -33.02 -32.67
C THR A 709 -9.00 -32.87 -34.01
N LYS A 710 -9.69 -31.75 -34.25
CA LYS A 710 -10.38 -31.46 -35.51
C LYS A 710 -9.46 -30.69 -36.47
N PRO A 711 -9.49 -30.95 -37.79
CA PRO A 711 -8.62 -30.31 -38.78
C PRO A 711 -8.56 -28.77 -38.71
N GLU A 712 -9.72 -28.11 -38.55
CA GLU A 712 -9.85 -26.65 -38.46
C GLU A 712 -10.26 -26.18 -37.05
N GLY A 713 -10.16 -27.06 -36.06
CA GLY A 713 -10.61 -26.74 -34.71
C GLY A 713 -9.71 -25.71 -34.03
N GLN A 714 -10.33 -24.79 -33.31
CA GLN A 714 -9.64 -23.79 -32.52
C GLN A 714 -8.84 -24.42 -31.35
N PRO A 715 -7.60 -23.99 -31.08
CA PRO A 715 -6.85 -24.39 -29.88
C PRO A 715 -7.48 -23.86 -28.60
N GLU A 716 -7.34 -24.61 -27.50
CA GLU A 716 -7.78 -24.16 -26.16
C GLU A 716 -6.58 -23.67 -25.34
N ILE A 717 -6.66 -22.45 -24.80
CA ILE A 717 -5.61 -21.82 -24.00
C ILE A 717 -5.90 -21.96 -22.50
N ARG A 718 -4.84 -22.28 -21.74
CA ARG A 718 -4.85 -22.32 -20.27
C ARG A 718 -3.53 -21.81 -19.74
N TYR A 719 -3.54 -21.37 -18.49
CA TYR A 719 -2.31 -21.25 -17.71
C TYR A 719 -2.52 -21.75 -16.29
N SER A 720 -1.46 -22.24 -15.68
CA SER A 720 -1.39 -22.57 -14.26
C SER A 720 -0.47 -21.57 -13.57
N MET A 721 -0.77 -21.21 -12.33
CA MET A 721 -0.04 -20.18 -11.61
C MET A 721 0.06 -20.48 -10.11
N GLU A 722 1.10 -19.97 -9.47
CA GLU A 722 1.27 -20.00 -8.01
C GLU A 722 1.13 -18.58 -7.47
N ALA A 723 0.21 -18.37 -6.54
CA ALA A 723 0.05 -17.09 -5.90
C ALA A 723 1.17 -16.85 -4.89
N ILE A 724 1.85 -15.71 -4.97
CA ILE A 724 2.99 -15.34 -4.13
C ILE A 724 2.64 -14.06 -3.38
N GLY A 725 2.97 -14.02 -2.08
CA GLY A 725 2.84 -12.85 -1.22
C GLY A 725 4.17 -12.40 -0.65
N GLU A 726 4.14 -11.28 0.06
CA GLU A 726 5.32 -10.72 0.72
C GLU A 726 5.84 -11.64 1.84
N LEU A 727 4.96 -12.45 2.44
CA LEU A 727 5.28 -13.38 3.52
C LEU A 727 5.70 -14.78 3.02
N SER A 728 5.68 -15.04 1.72
CA SER A 728 5.99 -16.35 1.16
C SER A 728 7.40 -16.79 1.53
N GLY A 729 7.52 -17.93 2.22
CA GLY A 729 8.79 -18.47 2.70
C GLY A 729 9.24 -17.93 4.06
N SER A 730 8.49 -17.01 4.68
CA SER A 730 8.74 -16.55 6.05
C SER A 730 8.35 -17.61 7.10
N SER A 731 8.53 -17.28 8.38
CA SER A 731 8.02 -18.09 9.49
C SER A 731 6.50 -18.16 9.57
N ILE A 732 5.81 -17.20 8.96
CA ILE A 732 4.34 -17.09 8.99
C ILE A 732 3.72 -17.85 7.83
N ASP A 733 4.36 -17.87 6.65
CA ASP A 733 3.90 -18.63 5.48
C ASP A 733 5.03 -19.46 4.85
N PRO A 734 5.56 -20.48 5.55
CA PRO A 734 6.71 -21.26 5.12
C PRO A 734 6.45 -22.14 3.89
N LEU A 735 5.18 -22.36 3.53
CA LEU A 735 4.75 -23.22 2.41
C LEU A 735 4.12 -22.46 1.24
N ASN A 736 4.06 -21.13 1.33
CA ASN A 736 3.38 -20.23 0.38
C ASN A 736 1.91 -20.63 0.12
N GLN A 737 1.12 -20.74 1.18
CA GLN A 737 -0.30 -21.11 1.09
C GLN A 737 -1.24 -19.93 1.31
N HIS A 738 -0.81 -18.86 1.98
CA HIS A 738 -1.72 -17.80 2.41
C HIS A 738 -2.30 -17.07 1.20
N ARG A 739 -1.45 -16.60 0.28
CA ARG A 739 -1.93 -15.93 -0.94
C ARG A 739 -2.71 -16.84 -1.87
N GLY A 740 -2.34 -18.12 -1.95
CA GLY A 740 -3.09 -19.10 -2.74
C GLY A 740 -4.50 -19.32 -2.21
N ARG A 741 -4.69 -19.31 -0.89
CA ARG A 741 -6.02 -19.42 -0.26
C ARG A 741 -6.85 -18.15 -0.40
N GLU A 742 -6.22 -16.98 -0.28
CA GLU A 742 -6.87 -15.70 -0.55
C GLU A 742 -7.35 -15.61 -2.00
N LEU A 743 -6.52 -16.04 -2.97
CA LEU A 743 -6.91 -16.10 -4.37
C LEU A 743 -8.12 -17.02 -4.59
N MET A 744 -8.21 -18.17 -3.91
CA MET A 744 -9.41 -19.03 -3.99
C MET A 744 -10.67 -18.29 -3.53
N GLN A 745 -10.60 -17.58 -2.40
CA GLN A 745 -11.72 -16.79 -1.90
C GLN A 745 -12.12 -15.70 -2.89
N HIS A 746 -11.14 -14.96 -3.43
CA HIS A 746 -11.38 -13.94 -4.44
C HIS A 746 -12.03 -14.53 -5.71
N LEU A 747 -11.46 -15.60 -6.26
CA LEU A 747 -11.96 -16.26 -7.45
C LEU A 747 -13.38 -16.82 -7.28
N ALA A 748 -13.75 -17.27 -6.08
CA ALA A 748 -15.12 -17.69 -5.77
C ALA A 748 -16.14 -16.54 -5.91
N THR A 749 -15.71 -15.28 -5.73
CA THR A 749 -16.58 -14.10 -5.88
C THR A 749 -16.72 -13.62 -7.34
N VAL A 750 -15.70 -13.85 -8.17
CA VAL A 750 -15.65 -13.33 -9.55
C VAL A 750 -15.88 -14.38 -10.63
N VAL A 751 -15.77 -15.67 -10.31
CA VAL A 751 -16.05 -16.79 -11.21
C VAL A 751 -17.24 -17.60 -10.68
N PRO A 752 -18.46 -17.43 -11.23
CA PRO A 752 -19.68 -18.03 -10.69
C PRO A 752 -19.68 -19.56 -10.61
N THR A 753 -18.89 -20.22 -11.46
CA THR A 753 -18.79 -21.69 -11.50
C THR A 753 -17.70 -22.24 -10.58
N ALA A 754 -16.92 -21.38 -9.92
CA ALA A 754 -15.83 -21.80 -9.05
C ALA A 754 -16.38 -22.33 -7.72
N ASN A 755 -16.00 -23.55 -7.37
CA ASN A 755 -16.23 -24.13 -6.06
C ASN A 755 -14.92 -24.76 -5.57
N PHE A 756 -14.58 -24.52 -4.30
CA PHE A 756 -13.31 -24.92 -3.73
C PHE A 756 -13.46 -25.92 -2.57
N ASP A 757 -14.61 -26.58 -2.42
CA ASP A 757 -14.88 -27.48 -1.28
C ASP A 757 -13.88 -28.65 -1.24
N TRP A 758 -13.60 -29.27 -2.39
CA TRP A 758 -12.59 -30.33 -2.47
C TRP A 758 -11.17 -29.80 -2.21
N ALA A 759 -10.85 -28.58 -2.65
CA ALA A 759 -9.57 -27.96 -2.38
C ALA A 759 -9.39 -27.67 -0.88
N HIS A 760 -10.42 -27.16 -0.20
CA HIS A 760 -10.43 -26.97 1.26
C HIS A 760 -10.31 -28.31 2.00
N HIS A 761 -10.98 -29.36 1.52
CA HIS A 761 -10.83 -30.72 2.06
C HIS A 761 -9.37 -31.19 2.01
N PHE A 762 -8.71 -31.11 0.85
CA PHE A 762 -7.32 -31.56 0.75
C PHE A 762 -6.35 -30.69 1.55
N LEU A 763 -6.58 -29.37 1.66
CA LEU A 763 -5.80 -28.51 2.57
C LEU A 763 -5.90 -28.97 4.03
N ALA A 764 -7.09 -29.38 4.47
CA ALA A 764 -7.33 -29.83 5.84
C ALA A 764 -6.72 -31.21 6.15
N HIS A 765 -6.67 -32.11 5.16
CA HIS A 765 -6.26 -33.49 5.38
C HIS A 765 -4.78 -33.77 5.06
N LEU A 766 -4.16 -32.96 4.20
CA LEU A 766 -2.79 -33.23 3.72
C LEU A 766 -1.72 -32.39 4.41
N PHE A 767 -2.07 -31.35 5.16
CA PHE A 767 -1.13 -30.41 5.76
C PHE A 767 -1.39 -30.22 7.26
N ASP A 768 -0.33 -30.02 8.04
CA ASP A 768 -0.44 -29.58 9.42
C ASP A 768 -0.81 -28.08 9.45
N HIS A 769 -1.65 -27.67 10.39
CA HIS A 769 -2.11 -26.28 10.47
C HIS A 769 -1.18 -25.39 11.32
N ASP A 770 -0.17 -25.96 11.97
CA ASP A 770 0.84 -25.21 12.72
C ASP A 770 2.05 -24.88 11.81
N ALA A 771 2.04 -23.66 11.26
CA ALA A 771 3.11 -23.13 10.41
C ALA A 771 4.48 -23.14 11.11
N ALA A 772 4.54 -23.02 12.44
CA ALA A 772 5.81 -23.01 13.17
C ALA A 772 6.53 -24.37 13.08
N LYS A 773 5.79 -25.48 12.90
CA LYS A 773 6.40 -26.80 12.69
C LYS A 773 7.14 -26.87 11.36
N TYR A 774 6.52 -26.38 10.28
CA TYR A 774 7.17 -26.32 8.97
C TYR A 774 8.32 -25.32 8.97
N HIS A 775 8.20 -24.19 9.67
CA HIS A 775 9.30 -23.25 9.80
C HIS A 775 10.52 -23.86 10.53
N ARG A 776 10.31 -24.58 11.64
CA ARG A 776 11.40 -25.29 12.34
C ARG A 776 12.06 -26.34 11.46
N GLU A 777 11.25 -27.13 10.76
CA GLU A 777 11.74 -28.12 9.80
C GLU A 777 12.60 -27.48 8.70
N ASN A 778 12.19 -26.31 8.20
CA ASN A 778 12.96 -25.56 7.20
C ASN A 778 14.31 -25.04 7.76
N GLN A 779 14.42 -24.79 9.07
CA GLN A 779 15.65 -24.32 9.73
C GLN A 779 16.66 -25.44 10.04
N GLU A 780 16.20 -26.69 10.23
CA GLU A 780 17.04 -27.83 10.65
C GLU A 780 17.90 -28.44 9.52
N GLY A 781 17.74 -27.99 8.27
CA GLY A 781 18.61 -28.31 7.14
C GLY A 781 18.11 -29.44 6.21
N GLY A 782 17.93 -29.12 4.93
CA GLY A 782 17.52 -30.03 3.83
C GLY A 782 16.33 -29.45 3.04
N VAL A 783 16.45 -29.30 1.71
CA VAL A 783 15.51 -28.55 0.84
C VAL A 783 14.06 -29.03 1.00
N PRO A 784 13.18 -28.28 1.68
CA PRO A 784 11.76 -28.60 1.76
C PRO A 784 11.01 -28.03 0.53
N PRO A 785 9.85 -28.60 0.14
CA PRO A 785 9.09 -28.21 -1.03
C PRO A 785 8.86 -26.70 -1.16
N ARG A 786 9.42 -26.22 -2.25
CA ARG A 786 9.19 -24.96 -2.94
C ARG A 786 7.74 -25.06 -3.48
N GLY A 787 6.86 -24.12 -3.17
CA GLY A 787 5.42 -24.06 -3.53
C GLY A 787 4.53 -25.27 -3.25
N THR A 788 3.44 -25.11 -2.48
CA THR A 788 2.51 -26.24 -2.19
C THR A 788 1.12 -26.11 -2.80
N LEU A 789 0.78 -24.93 -3.32
CA LEU A 789 -0.56 -24.60 -3.79
C LEU A 789 -0.51 -23.80 -5.10
N GLY A 790 -1.06 -24.34 -6.18
CA GLY A 790 -1.19 -23.67 -7.48
C GLY A 790 -2.62 -23.69 -8.02
N HIS A 791 -2.90 -22.85 -9.02
CA HIS A 791 -4.22 -22.70 -9.63
C HIS A 791 -4.15 -22.67 -11.15
N GLY A 792 -4.96 -23.50 -11.81
CA GLY A 792 -5.15 -23.52 -13.25
C GLY A 792 -6.35 -22.67 -13.66
N ILE A 793 -6.17 -21.82 -14.67
CA ILE A 793 -7.20 -20.98 -15.26
C ILE A 793 -7.38 -21.43 -16.71
N GLU A 794 -8.60 -21.85 -17.05
CA GLU A 794 -8.92 -22.33 -18.40
C GLU A 794 -9.99 -21.44 -19.04
N TYR A 795 -9.73 -20.98 -20.27
CA TYR A 795 -10.65 -20.16 -21.05
C TYR A 795 -11.47 -21.03 -21.99
N GLY A 796 -12.54 -21.62 -21.44
CA GLY A 796 -13.45 -22.48 -22.18
C GLY A 796 -14.56 -21.72 -22.92
N PRO A 797 -15.27 -22.38 -23.86
CA PRO A 797 -16.41 -21.80 -24.56
C PRO A 797 -17.53 -21.33 -23.60
N SER A 798 -17.73 -22.07 -22.50
CA SER A 798 -18.72 -21.81 -21.47
C SER A 798 -18.30 -20.79 -20.41
N GLY A 799 -17.09 -20.25 -20.49
CA GLY A 799 -16.53 -19.33 -19.48
C GLY A 799 -15.21 -19.83 -18.88
N ILE A 800 -14.84 -19.23 -17.75
CA ILE A 800 -13.61 -19.54 -17.03
C ILE A 800 -13.85 -20.72 -16.09
N SER A 801 -13.00 -21.74 -16.14
CA SER A 801 -12.96 -22.82 -15.14
C SER A 801 -11.63 -22.83 -14.41
N ILE A 802 -11.68 -23.19 -13.12
CA ILE A 802 -10.52 -23.16 -12.24
C ILE A 802 -10.19 -24.58 -11.77
N LYS A 803 -8.90 -24.85 -11.55
CA LYS A 803 -8.37 -26.08 -10.95
C LYS A 803 -7.39 -25.71 -9.86
N THR A 804 -7.28 -26.50 -8.81
CA THR A 804 -6.29 -26.28 -7.75
C THR A 804 -5.31 -27.44 -7.75
N TYR A 805 -4.02 -27.16 -7.66
CA TYR A 805 -2.92 -28.12 -7.67
C TYR A 805 -2.27 -28.15 -6.30
N PHE A 806 -2.01 -29.34 -5.77
CA PHE A 806 -1.38 -29.56 -4.48
C PHE A 806 -0.12 -30.40 -4.64
N SER A 807 1.03 -29.80 -4.34
CA SER A 807 2.29 -30.53 -4.16
C SER A 807 2.42 -30.95 -2.69
N SER A 808 1.56 -31.90 -2.30
CA SER A 808 1.38 -32.31 -0.90
C SER A 808 2.63 -32.98 -0.31
N ARG A 809 2.88 -32.72 0.98
CA ARG A 809 3.97 -33.31 1.76
C ARG A 809 3.49 -33.57 3.19
N ARG A 810 4.09 -34.56 3.88
CA ARG A 810 3.88 -34.73 5.32
C ARG A 810 4.93 -33.93 6.10
N LEU A 811 4.53 -33.33 7.22
CA LEU A 811 5.49 -32.78 8.18
C LEU A 811 6.45 -33.88 8.65
N GLY A 812 7.75 -33.58 8.69
CA GLY A 812 8.83 -34.53 9.01
C GLY A 812 9.27 -35.41 7.83
N SER A 813 8.62 -35.32 6.67
CA SER A 813 9.01 -36.04 5.46
C SER A 813 9.84 -35.16 4.53
N ARG A 814 10.83 -35.72 3.84
CA ARG A 814 11.68 -34.99 2.88
C ARG A 814 11.16 -35.01 1.43
N GLY A 815 10.06 -35.72 1.15
CA GLY A 815 9.50 -35.88 -0.19
C GLY A 815 7.99 -35.58 -0.26
N HIS A 816 7.39 -35.91 -1.41
CA HIS A 816 5.94 -35.83 -1.60
C HIS A 816 5.20 -36.87 -0.74
N ALA A 817 3.93 -36.60 -0.45
CA ALA A 817 3.06 -37.56 0.23
C ALA A 817 2.88 -38.84 -0.61
N SER A 818 2.82 -40.00 0.05
CA SER A 818 2.60 -41.28 -0.63
C SER A 818 1.15 -41.42 -1.12
N PHE A 819 0.92 -42.35 -2.05
CA PHE A 819 -0.42 -42.59 -2.57
C PHE A 819 -1.39 -43.07 -1.49
N GLU A 820 -0.92 -43.86 -0.52
CA GLU A 820 -1.74 -44.31 0.62
C GLU A 820 -2.29 -43.13 1.42
N GLN A 821 -1.48 -42.08 1.59
CA GLN A 821 -1.91 -40.86 2.28
C GLN A 821 -2.93 -40.07 1.45
N TRP A 822 -2.76 -40.02 0.13
CA TRP A 822 -3.78 -39.46 -0.75
C TRP A 822 -5.08 -40.27 -0.68
N ASP A 823 -4.99 -41.60 -0.73
CA ASP A 823 -6.13 -42.51 -0.70
C ASP A 823 -6.96 -42.34 0.58
N GLU A 824 -6.32 -42.15 1.73
CA GLU A 824 -7.00 -41.82 3.00
C GLU A 824 -7.87 -40.56 2.86
N ALA A 825 -7.30 -39.46 2.37
CA ALA A 825 -8.04 -38.22 2.16
C ALA A 825 -9.13 -38.35 1.08
N ILE A 826 -8.86 -39.10 0.01
CA ILE A 826 -9.80 -39.31 -1.10
C ILE A 826 -11.00 -40.13 -0.63
N ARG A 827 -10.80 -41.17 0.19
CA ARG A 827 -11.88 -42.02 0.71
C ARG A 827 -12.87 -41.27 1.59
N CYS A 828 -12.45 -40.19 2.24
CA CYS A 828 -13.35 -39.30 2.98
C CYS A 828 -14.34 -38.55 2.07
N LEU A 829 -13.98 -38.29 0.80
CA LEU A 829 -14.84 -37.61 -0.18
C LEU A 829 -15.64 -38.60 -1.04
N ASP A 830 -14.95 -39.61 -1.58
CA ASP A 830 -15.53 -40.58 -2.51
C ASP A 830 -15.08 -42.00 -2.12
N PRO A 831 -15.76 -42.63 -1.14
CA PRO A 831 -15.33 -43.93 -0.61
C PRO A 831 -15.40 -45.05 -1.64
N ASN A 832 -16.27 -44.95 -2.64
CA ASN A 832 -16.58 -46.02 -3.60
C ASN A 832 -16.30 -45.60 -5.06
N ASN A 833 -15.03 -45.63 -5.47
CA ASN A 833 -14.63 -45.26 -6.84
C ASN A 833 -13.80 -46.34 -7.53
N ALA A 834 -14.41 -47.02 -8.51
CA ALA A 834 -13.77 -48.11 -9.26
C ALA A 834 -12.52 -47.67 -10.05
N ASN A 835 -12.44 -46.41 -10.51
CA ASN A 835 -11.27 -45.91 -11.24
C ASN A 835 -10.06 -45.75 -10.31
N ARG A 836 -10.31 -45.25 -9.10
CA ARG A 836 -9.29 -45.17 -8.04
C ARG A 836 -8.83 -46.56 -7.62
N ASP A 837 -9.77 -47.48 -7.42
CA ASP A 837 -9.45 -48.85 -6.98
C ASP A 837 -8.61 -49.58 -8.06
N ALA A 838 -8.92 -49.40 -9.34
CA ALA A 838 -8.11 -49.93 -10.46
C ALA A 838 -6.69 -49.33 -10.50
N LEU A 839 -6.55 -48.02 -10.24
CA LEU A 839 -5.23 -47.39 -10.12
C LEU A 839 -4.45 -47.94 -8.92
N LEU A 840 -5.09 -48.08 -7.76
CA LEU A 840 -4.46 -48.63 -6.56
C LEU A 840 -3.95 -50.06 -6.78
N GLU A 841 -4.73 -50.90 -7.47
CA GLU A 841 -4.32 -52.26 -7.85
C GLU A 841 -3.10 -52.24 -8.79
N PHE A 842 -3.12 -51.38 -9.81
CA PHE A 842 -1.99 -51.21 -10.73
C PHE A 842 -0.70 -50.79 -10.02
N LEU A 843 -0.77 -49.79 -9.15
CA LEU A 843 0.37 -49.30 -8.38
C LEU A 843 0.96 -50.40 -7.46
N LYS A 844 0.13 -51.32 -6.97
CA LYS A 844 0.53 -52.40 -6.05
C LYS A 844 1.05 -53.66 -6.73
N GLU A 845 0.47 -54.04 -7.87
CA GLU A 845 0.71 -55.35 -8.47
C GLU A 845 1.63 -55.28 -9.71
N ASN A 846 1.48 -54.25 -10.54
CA ASN A 846 2.20 -54.12 -11.82
C ASN A 846 3.65 -53.65 -11.63
N SER A 847 4.57 -54.15 -12.48
CA SER A 847 6.00 -53.79 -12.41
C SER A 847 6.28 -52.32 -12.70
N GLU A 848 5.61 -51.73 -13.70
CA GLU A 848 5.73 -50.30 -14.02
C GLU A 848 4.92 -49.46 -13.02
N GLY A 849 3.76 -49.96 -12.58
CA GLY A 849 2.95 -49.32 -11.54
C GLY A 849 3.73 -49.08 -10.23
N LYS A 850 4.54 -50.04 -9.80
CA LYS A 850 5.40 -49.94 -8.61
C LYS A 850 6.50 -48.87 -8.71
N LEU A 851 6.85 -48.44 -9.92
CA LEU A 851 7.86 -47.40 -10.16
C LEU A 851 7.25 -45.99 -10.16
N LEU A 852 5.93 -45.86 -10.20
CA LEU A 852 5.25 -44.58 -10.23
C LEU A 852 5.33 -43.88 -8.87
N THR A 853 5.90 -42.67 -8.86
CA THR A 853 6.04 -41.85 -7.66
C THR A 853 5.04 -40.68 -7.69
N PRO A 854 4.13 -40.56 -6.72
CA PRO A 854 3.16 -39.46 -6.66
C PRO A 854 3.86 -38.13 -6.36
N PHE A 855 3.45 -37.04 -7.02
CA PHE A 855 4.02 -35.70 -6.75
C PHE A 855 3.01 -34.55 -6.71
N THR A 856 1.86 -34.66 -7.37
CA THR A 856 0.81 -33.63 -7.32
C THR A 856 -0.58 -34.25 -7.41
N LEU A 857 -1.54 -33.72 -6.66
CA LEU A 857 -2.97 -33.99 -6.84
C LEU A 857 -3.71 -32.70 -7.16
N ALA A 858 -4.73 -32.77 -8.00
CA ALA A 858 -5.45 -31.59 -8.44
C ALA A 858 -6.96 -31.83 -8.59
N PRO A 859 -7.80 -31.35 -7.64
CA PRO A 859 -9.24 -31.31 -7.83
C PRO A 859 -9.65 -30.20 -8.81
N ASP A 860 -10.67 -30.48 -9.62
CA ASP A 860 -11.38 -29.45 -10.39
C ASP A 860 -12.14 -28.51 -9.43
N GLY A 861 -12.11 -27.20 -9.69
CA GLY A 861 -12.80 -26.18 -8.91
C GLY A 861 -14.30 -26.08 -9.27
N ALA A 862 -15.02 -27.20 -9.15
CA ALA A 862 -16.41 -27.37 -9.55
C ALA A 862 -17.23 -28.05 -8.44
N ALA A 863 -18.56 -28.05 -8.58
CA ALA A 863 -19.45 -28.75 -7.66
C ALA A 863 -19.08 -30.24 -7.56
N ALA A 864 -19.24 -30.83 -6.37
CA ALA A 864 -18.75 -32.19 -6.04
C ALA A 864 -19.27 -33.31 -6.96
N ASP A 865 -20.46 -33.16 -7.54
CA ASP A 865 -21.05 -34.11 -8.50
C ASP A 865 -20.39 -34.07 -9.89
N LYS A 866 -19.62 -33.02 -10.17
CA LYS A 866 -18.92 -32.77 -11.45
C LYS A 866 -17.40 -32.67 -11.29
N ALA A 867 -16.91 -32.47 -10.06
CA ALA A 867 -15.50 -32.33 -9.76
C ALA A 867 -14.78 -33.66 -10.03
N ARG A 868 -13.69 -33.58 -10.80
CA ARG A 868 -12.78 -34.71 -11.04
C ARG A 868 -11.50 -34.49 -10.28
N LEU A 869 -10.84 -35.59 -9.93
CA LEU A 869 -9.55 -35.56 -9.26
C LEU A 869 -8.46 -36.07 -10.20
N LYS A 870 -7.41 -35.27 -10.41
CA LYS A 870 -6.25 -35.67 -11.20
C LYS A 870 -5.09 -36.01 -10.29
N LEU A 871 -4.52 -37.20 -10.46
CA LEU A 871 -3.41 -37.69 -9.64
C LEU A 871 -2.17 -37.84 -10.52
N TYR A 872 -1.11 -37.07 -10.20
CA TYR A 872 0.10 -36.96 -11.01
C TYR A 872 1.24 -37.79 -10.41
N PHE A 873 1.94 -38.52 -11.29
CA PHE A 873 3.04 -39.41 -10.97
C PHE A 873 4.22 -39.20 -11.92
N THR A 874 5.44 -39.46 -11.43
CA THR A 874 6.63 -39.62 -12.28
C THR A 874 7.00 -41.10 -12.41
N SER A 875 7.53 -41.47 -13.57
CA SER A 875 8.15 -42.78 -13.84
C SER A 875 9.62 -42.57 -14.19
N PRO A 876 10.57 -43.29 -13.58
CA PRO A 876 11.97 -43.24 -13.97
C PRO A 876 12.23 -43.90 -15.34
N ASN A 877 11.32 -44.74 -15.82
CA ASN A 877 11.47 -45.46 -17.08
C ASN A 877 10.98 -44.61 -18.27
N THR A 878 11.84 -44.46 -19.28
CA THR A 878 11.60 -43.59 -20.45
C THR A 878 11.43 -44.35 -21.76
N SER A 879 11.36 -45.69 -21.71
CA SER A 879 11.10 -46.49 -22.91
C SER A 879 9.64 -46.39 -23.36
N PHE A 880 9.39 -46.63 -24.64
CA PHE A 880 8.03 -46.65 -25.16
C PHE A 880 7.22 -47.85 -24.63
N THR A 881 7.88 -48.98 -24.36
CA THR A 881 7.27 -50.15 -23.70
C THR A 881 6.67 -49.78 -22.33
N SER A 882 7.37 -48.96 -21.53
CA SER A 882 6.83 -48.45 -20.26
C SER A 882 5.61 -47.55 -20.47
N VAL A 883 5.68 -46.63 -21.45
CA VAL A 883 4.55 -45.76 -21.81
C VAL A 883 3.31 -46.59 -22.17
N ARG A 884 3.48 -47.63 -22.99
CA ARG A 884 2.41 -48.56 -23.39
C ARG A 884 1.80 -49.28 -22.19
N GLU A 885 2.63 -49.81 -21.30
CA GLU A 885 2.18 -50.54 -20.11
C GLU A 885 1.37 -49.63 -19.16
N ILE A 886 1.83 -48.40 -18.93
CA ILE A 886 1.17 -47.44 -18.05
C ILE A 886 -0.13 -46.91 -18.67
N LEU A 887 -0.12 -46.51 -19.95
CA LEU A 887 -1.31 -45.99 -20.64
C LEU A 887 -2.42 -47.04 -20.76
N THR A 888 -2.08 -48.33 -20.69
CA THR A 888 -3.05 -49.42 -20.74
C THR A 888 -3.41 -49.99 -19.37
N ILE A 889 -2.78 -49.54 -18.27
CA ILE A 889 -2.90 -50.16 -16.94
C ILE A 889 -2.69 -51.69 -17.07
N GLY A 890 -1.54 -52.07 -17.62
CA GLY A 890 -1.21 -53.48 -17.89
C GLY A 890 -2.24 -54.21 -18.77
N GLY A 891 -2.74 -53.53 -19.80
CA GLY A 891 -3.72 -54.08 -20.75
C GLY A 891 -5.19 -54.05 -20.29
N THR A 892 -5.48 -53.47 -19.12
CA THR A 892 -6.84 -53.26 -18.60
C THR A 892 -7.63 -52.29 -19.47
N ILE A 893 -7.02 -51.18 -19.86
CA ILE A 893 -7.56 -50.22 -20.83
C ILE A 893 -7.21 -50.71 -22.24
N LYS A 894 -8.23 -50.91 -23.08
CA LYS A 894 -8.02 -51.28 -24.47
C LYS A 894 -7.68 -50.05 -25.31
N VAL A 895 -6.47 -50.04 -25.85
CA VAL A 895 -5.96 -49.01 -26.76
C VAL A 895 -5.53 -49.71 -28.06
N SER A 896 -5.87 -49.13 -29.21
CA SER A 896 -5.45 -49.66 -30.52
C SER A 896 -3.95 -49.47 -30.76
N GLU A 897 -3.33 -50.44 -31.43
CA GLU A 897 -1.94 -50.33 -31.88
C GLU A 897 -1.72 -49.10 -32.77
N GLU A 898 -2.70 -48.75 -33.61
CA GLU A 898 -2.64 -47.54 -34.44
C GLU A 898 -2.48 -46.26 -33.60
N SER A 899 -3.20 -46.15 -32.47
CA SER A 899 -3.13 -44.97 -31.59
C SER A 899 -1.83 -44.94 -30.78
N LEU A 900 -1.31 -46.11 -30.40
CA LEU A 900 0.00 -46.22 -29.76
C LEU A 900 1.11 -45.83 -30.74
N GLU A 901 1.05 -46.30 -31.98
CA GLU A 901 2.02 -45.94 -33.02
C GLU A 901 1.91 -44.45 -33.39
N GLU A 902 0.70 -43.88 -33.40
CA GLU A 902 0.53 -42.43 -33.58
C GLU A 902 1.26 -41.65 -32.48
N LEU A 903 1.11 -42.05 -31.20
CA LEU A 903 1.85 -41.47 -30.08
C LEU A 903 3.36 -41.65 -30.23
N ARG A 904 3.82 -42.85 -30.60
CA ARG A 904 5.25 -43.13 -30.83
C ARG A 904 5.82 -42.22 -31.90
N SER A 905 5.12 -42.04 -33.01
CA SER A 905 5.52 -41.16 -34.11
C SER A 905 5.68 -39.69 -33.68
N LEU A 906 4.87 -39.23 -32.71
CA LEU A 906 5.01 -37.89 -32.14
C LEU A 906 6.25 -37.79 -31.26
N ILE A 907 6.49 -38.80 -30.41
CA ILE A 907 7.66 -38.86 -29.51
C ILE A 907 8.94 -38.83 -30.35
N THR A 908 9.06 -39.69 -31.37
CA THR A 908 10.26 -39.74 -32.23
C THR A 908 10.47 -38.43 -32.97
N ALA A 909 9.41 -37.83 -33.53
CA ALA A 909 9.49 -36.55 -34.23
C ALA A 909 9.94 -35.38 -33.34
N VAL A 910 9.37 -35.29 -32.13
CA VAL A 910 9.66 -34.19 -31.18
C VAL A 910 11.08 -34.29 -30.59
N LEU A 911 11.57 -35.51 -30.37
CA LEU A 911 12.89 -35.74 -29.79
C LEU A 911 14.01 -35.85 -30.84
N SER A 912 13.64 -35.86 -32.11
CA SER A 912 14.53 -36.11 -33.25
C SER A 912 15.23 -37.46 -33.16
N LEU A 913 14.47 -38.51 -32.83
CA LEU A 913 14.93 -39.89 -32.81
C LEU A 913 14.76 -40.54 -34.19
N PRO A 914 15.56 -41.56 -34.52
CA PRO A 914 15.34 -42.39 -35.71
C PRO A 914 13.96 -43.06 -35.72
N ASP A 915 13.37 -43.26 -36.89
CA ASP A 915 12.06 -43.93 -37.03
C ASP A 915 12.09 -45.39 -36.53
N ASP A 916 13.26 -46.03 -36.53
CA ASP A 916 13.50 -47.39 -36.07
C ASP A 916 14.02 -47.48 -34.62
N TYR A 917 13.95 -46.39 -33.86
CA TYR A 917 14.35 -46.38 -32.44
C TYR A 917 13.57 -47.42 -31.63
N ALA A 918 14.25 -48.34 -30.94
CA ALA A 918 13.63 -49.50 -30.32
C ALA A 918 12.63 -49.12 -29.20
N GLU A 919 11.53 -49.87 -29.08
CA GLU A 919 10.46 -49.56 -28.10
C GLU A 919 10.90 -49.77 -26.65
N ASP A 920 11.76 -50.75 -26.40
CA ASP A 920 12.27 -51.12 -25.09
C ASP A 920 13.51 -50.31 -24.66
N GLU A 921 14.09 -49.55 -25.58
CA GLU A 921 15.24 -48.69 -25.28
C GLU A 921 14.81 -47.42 -24.53
N ALA A 922 15.55 -47.09 -23.47
CA ALA A 922 15.32 -45.87 -22.69
C ALA A 922 15.82 -44.63 -23.44
N ILE A 923 14.98 -43.61 -23.53
CA ILE A 923 15.36 -42.36 -24.21
C ILE A 923 16.50 -41.66 -23.46
N PRO A 924 17.63 -41.36 -24.14
CA PRO A 924 18.80 -40.74 -23.52
C PRO A 924 18.52 -39.29 -23.16
N SER A 925 18.92 -38.89 -21.94
CA SER A 925 18.92 -37.48 -21.56
C SER A 925 19.98 -36.74 -22.37
N LYS A 926 19.67 -35.50 -22.77
CA LYS A 926 20.63 -34.63 -23.46
C LYS A 926 21.25 -33.65 -22.46
N PRO A 927 22.57 -33.38 -22.54
CA PRO A 927 23.19 -32.36 -21.71
C PRO A 927 22.48 -31.02 -21.89
N TRP A 928 22.24 -30.34 -20.77
CA TRP A 928 21.60 -29.03 -20.76
C TRP A 928 22.19 -28.20 -19.63
N THR A 929 22.41 -26.91 -19.91
CA THR A 929 22.82 -25.93 -18.92
C THR A 929 21.68 -24.92 -18.79
N PRO A 930 21.06 -24.80 -17.60
CA PRO A 930 19.95 -23.89 -17.43
C PRO A 930 20.38 -22.43 -17.62
N PRO A 931 19.58 -21.61 -18.33
CA PRO A 931 19.91 -20.20 -18.53
C PRO A 931 19.76 -19.36 -17.26
N ALA A 932 19.01 -19.83 -16.26
CA ALA A 932 18.84 -19.18 -14.95
C ALA A 932 19.08 -20.20 -13.82
N LYS A 933 19.34 -19.71 -12.59
CA LYS A 933 19.49 -20.58 -11.42
C LYS A 933 18.17 -21.31 -11.15
N GLU A 934 18.12 -22.60 -11.51
CA GLU A 934 16.93 -23.43 -11.31
C GLU A 934 16.63 -23.66 -9.85
N ILE A 935 15.34 -23.74 -9.55
CA ILE A 935 14.81 -24.23 -8.29
C ILE A 935 14.74 -25.75 -8.21
N PHE A 936 15.23 -26.50 -9.20
CA PHE A 936 15.27 -27.96 -9.13
C PHE A 936 16.65 -28.54 -9.41
N ALA A 937 17.68 -27.70 -9.54
CA ALA A 937 19.06 -28.14 -9.79
C ALA A 937 19.56 -29.17 -8.75
N ASP A 938 19.04 -29.09 -7.52
CA ASP A 938 19.39 -30.00 -6.42
C ASP A 938 18.44 -31.20 -6.26
N GLN A 939 17.41 -31.34 -7.12
CA GLN A 939 16.42 -32.42 -7.07
C GLN A 939 16.20 -33.08 -8.46
N PRO A 940 17.19 -33.83 -8.99
CA PRO A 940 17.09 -34.46 -10.31
C PRO A 940 15.90 -35.42 -10.47
N ALA A 941 15.43 -36.02 -9.38
CA ALA A 941 14.31 -36.97 -9.40
C ALA A 941 12.94 -36.34 -9.74
N LEU A 942 12.76 -35.03 -9.49
CA LEU A 942 11.53 -34.30 -9.81
C LEU A 942 11.43 -33.92 -11.29
N LEU A 943 12.58 -33.87 -11.97
CA LEU A 943 12.70 -33.50 -13.38
C LEU A 943 13.11 -34.66 -14.28
N GLY A 944 13.42 -35.83 -13.72
CA GLY A 944 13.90 -37.00 -14.43
C GLY A 944 12.78 -38.01 -14.72
N GLY A 945 12.79 -38.56 -15.93
CA GLY A 945 11.83 -39.58 -16.36
C GLY A 945 10.60 -38.99 -17.06
N TYR A 946 9.49 -39.73 -17.06
CA TYR A 946 8.22 -39.30 -17.66
C TYR A 946 7.17 -38.97 -16.61
N CYS A 947 6.23 -38.09 -16.93
CA CYS A 947 5.12 -37.77 -16.03
C CYS A 947 3.80 -38.28 -16.57
N TYR A 948 2.91 -38.67 -15.68
CA TYR A 948 1.56 -39.15 -16.00
C TYR A 948 0.56 -38.51 -15.05
N TYR A 949 -0.66 -38.24 -15.53
CA TYR A 949 -1.80 -38.10 -14.61
C TYR A 949 -2.90 -39.10 -14.92
N PHE A 950 -3.61 -39.50 -13.88
CA PHE A 950 -4.83 -40.29 -13.95
C PHE A 950 -6.03 -39.39 -13.59
N ASP A 951 -7.01 -39.29 -14.49
CA ASP A 951 -8.27 -38.55 -14.28
C ASP A 951 -9.29 -39.46 -13.60
N ILE A 952 -9.65 -39.15 -12.36
CA ILE A 952 -10.59 -39.88 -11.52
C ILE A 952 -11.91 -39.11 -11.47
N PRO A 953 -12.90 -39.44 -12.30
CA PRO A 953 -14.21 -38.80 -12.27
C PRO A 953 -15.09 -39.32 -11.12
N PRO A 954 -16.11 -38.56 -10.70
CA PRO A 954 -17.07 -38.99 -9.70
C PRO A 954 -18.02 -40.04 -10.31
N GLY A 955 -17.94 -41.29 -9.85
CA GLY A 955 -18.84 -42.39 -10.23
C GLY A 955 -18.83 -42.88 -11.69
N ARG A 956 -19.34 -44.11 -11.89
CA ARG A 956 -19.75 -44.80 -13.14
C ARG A 956 -18.73 -45.17 -14.24
N SER A 957 -17.52 -44.59 -14.33
CA SER A 957 -16.47 -45.15 -15.23
C SER A 957 -15.77 -46.34 -14.56
N LYS A 958 -15.34 -47.36 -15.34
CA LYS A 958 -14.55 -48.50 -14.83
C LYS A 958 -13.04 -48.28 -14.88
N THR A 959 -12.56 -47.36 -15.72
CA THR A 959 -11.13 -47.09 -15.91
C THR A 959 -10.86 -45.59 -16.02
N PRO A 960 -9.75 -45.09 -15.44
CA PRO A 960 -9.37 -43.69 -15.53
C PRO A 960 -8.90 -43.31 -16.94
N ASP A 961 -9.07 -42.04 -17.31
CA ASP A 961 -8.38 -41.50 -18.49
C ASP A 961 -6.94 -41.13 -18.08
N ILE A 962 -5.96 -41.43 -18.94
CA ILE A 962 -4.54 -41.25 -18.61
C ILE A 962 -3.93 -40.23 -19.56
N ARG A 963 -3.20 -39.26 -19.00
CA ARG A 963 -2.35 -38.35 -19.77
C ARG A 963 -0.89 -38.66 -19.53
N PHE A 964 -0.15 -38.80 -20.62
CA PHE A 964 1.30 -38.88 -20.66
C PHE A 964 1.90 -37.49 -20.88
N TYR A 965 3.04 -37.18 -20.27
CA TYR A 965 3.79 -35.95 -20.47
C TYR A 965 5.24 -36.29 -20.80
N LEU A 966 5.68 -35.80 -21.96
CA LEU A 966 7.05 -35.90 -22.44
C LEU A 966 7.84 -34.64 -22.03
N PRO A 967 8.85 -34.72 -21.13
CA PRO A 967 9.64 -33.56 -20.70
C PRO A 967 10.68 -33.15 -21.75
N VAL A 968 10.25 -32.38 -22.74
CA VAL A 968 11.05 -32.05 -23.92
C VAL A 968 12.30 -31.22 -23.61
N ARG A 969 12.35 -30.54 -22.47
CA ARG A 969 13.54 -29.83 -22.02
C ARG A 969 14.72 -30.77 -21.75
N GLN A 970 14.46 -31.96 -21.22
CA GLN A 970 15.52 -32.93 -20.88
C GLN A 970 15.91 -33.80 -22.09
N TYR A 971 14.93 -34.19 -22.90
CA TYR A 971 15.13 -35.19 -23.95
C TYR A 971 15.15 -34.59 -25.36
N GLY A 972 14.48 -33.45 -25.57
CA GLY A 972 14.37 -32.79 -26.88
C GLY A 972 15.64 -32.00 -27.27
N PRO A 973 15.76 -31.56 -28.53
CA PRO A 973 16.95 -30.86 -29.07
C PRO A 973 17.11 -29.39 -28.65
N ASP A 974 16.20 -28.50 -29.02
CA ASP A 974 16.17 -27.06 -28.71
C ASP A 974 14.72 -26.58 -28.85
N ASP A 975 14.38 -25.43 -28.27
CA ASP A 975 12.98 -24.96 -28.27
C ASP A 975 12.42 -24.75 -29.69
N GLY A 976 13.26 -24.28 -30.62
CA GLY A 976 12.88 -24.05 -32.02
C GLY A 976 12.56 -25.35 -32.76
N SER A 977 13.47 -26.34 -32.66
CA SER A 977 13.30 -27.66 -33.26
C SER A 977 12.08 -28.39 -32.69
N ILE A 978 11.86 -28.35 -31.38
CA ILE A 978 10.68 -28.96 -30.74
C ILE A 978 9.39 -28.33 -31.28
N ALA A 979 9.31 -26.99 -31.30
CA ALA A 979 8.11 -26.28 -31.76
C ALA A 979 7.82 -26.56 -33.23
N ASN A 980 8.86 -26.61 -34.08
CA ASN A 980 8.75 -26.96 -35.49
C ASN A 980 8.34 -28.41 -35.71
N SER A 981 8.86 -29.36 -34.92
CA SER A 981 8.47 -30.77 -34.99
C SER A 981 7.00 -30.97 -34.66
N VAL A 982 6.51 -30.36 -33.57
CA VAL A 982 5.07 -30.43 -33.20
C VAL A 982 4.20 -29.82 -34.30
N ALA A 983 4.56 -28.61 -34.78
CA ALA A 983 3.82 -27.92 -35.83
C ALA A 983 3.78 -28.72 -37.14
N THR A 984 4.90 -29.35 -37.53
CA THR A 984 5.01 -30.17 -38.74
C THR A 984 4.23 -31.48 -38.60
N TRP A 985 4.35 -32.13 -37.44
CA TRP A 985 3.59 -33.32 -37.12
C TRP A 985 2.08 -33.04 -37.20
N MET A 986 1.60 -31.94 -36.59
CA MET A 986 0.20 -31.50 -36.67
C MET A 986 -0.25 -31.27 -38.12
N LYS A 987 0.55 -30.58 -38.93
CA LYS A 987 0.25 -30.35 -40.35
C LYS A 987 0.11 -31.66 -41.12
N SER A 988 0.99 -32.62 -40.89
CA SER A 988 0.97 -33.92 -41.59
C SER A 988 -0.27 -34.77 -41.27
N ARG A 989 -0.97 -34.52 -40.16
CA ARG A 989 -2.25 -35.14 -39.79
C ARG A 989 -3.47 -34.28 -40.13
N GLY A 990 -3.30 -33.23 -40.94
CA GLY A 990 -4.39 -32.32 -41.30
C GLY A 990 -4.86 -31.42 -40.16
N ARG A 991 -4.15 -31.36 -39.04
CA ARG A 991 -4.47 -30.57 -37.82
C ARG A 991 -3.64 -29.30 -37.71
N GLY A 992 -3.06 -28.85 -38.82
CA GLY A 992 -2.05 -27.79 -38.87
C GLY A 992 -2.57 -26.36 -39.05
N ALA A 993 -3.88 -26.11 -39.01
CA ALA A 993 -4.48 -24.80 -39.30
C ALA A 993 -3.88 -23.64 -38.49
N TYR A 994 -3.46 -23.91 -37.24
CA TYR A 994 -2.88 -22.94 -36.33
C TYR A 994 -1.36 -23.05 -36.16
N ALA A 995 -0.70 -23.96 -36.89
CA ALA A 995 0.71 -24.26 -36.71
C ALA A 995 1.63 -23.04 -36.94
N SER A 996 1.37 -22.25 -37.99
CA SER A 996 2.16 -21.03 -38.23
C SER A 996 1.91 -19.93 -37.19
N LYS A 997 0.71 -19.87 -36.59
CA LYS A 997 0.40 -18.92 -35.51
C LYS A 997 1.06 -19.35 -34.20
N PHE A 998 1.07 -20.65 -33.91
CA PHE A 998 1.78 -21.24 -32.78
C PHE A 998 3.29 -20.90 -32.82
N LEU A 999 3.94 -21.07 -33.98
CA LEU A 999 5.38 -20.73 -34.12
C LEU A 999 5.65 -19.24 -33.85
N ARG A 1000 4.83 -18.33 -34.38
CA ARG A 1000 4.96 -16.89 -34.09
C ARG A 1000 4.72 -16.56 -32.61
N MET A 1001 3.77 -17.24 -31.98
CA MET A 1001 3.53 -17.10 -30.55
C MET A 1001 4.76 -17.54 -29.75
N MET A 1002 5.39 -18.67 -30.10
CA MET A 1002 6.64 -19.11 -29.47
C MET A 1002 7.76 -18.07 -29.60
N GLU A 1003 7.91 -17.45 -30.78
CA GLU A 1003 8.87 -16.36 -31.00
C GLU A 1003 8.59 -15.14 -30.10
N SER A 1004 7.31 -14.80 -29.88
CA SER A 1004 6.92 -13.68 -29.00
C SER A 1004 7.26 -13.91 -27.53
N PHE A 1005 7.30 -15.17 -27.06
CA PHE A 1005 7.68 -15.50 -25.69
C PHE A 1005 9.19 -15.37 -25.48
N ALA A 1006 9.96 -15.72 -26.52
CA ALA A 1006 11.41 -15.70 -26.52
C ALA A 1006 12.00 -14.36 -27.02
N GLU A 1007 11.35 -13.19 -26.91
CA GLU A 1007 11.90 -11.93 -27.46
C GLU A 1007 13.33 -11.56 -26.96
N HIS A 1008 13.82 -12.22 -25.92
CA HIS A 1008 15.13 -12.02 -25.31
C HIS A 1008 16.24 -12.96 -25.83
N ARG A 1009 15.92 -13.97 -26.67
CA ARG A 1009 16.86 -14.94 -27.27
C ARG A 1009 16.26 -15.62 -28.50
N LYS A 1010 17.03 -16.27 -29.36
CA LYS A 1010 16.40 -17.13 -30.38
C LYS A 1010 15.97 -18.47 -29.78
N LEU A 1011 14.98 -19.10 -30.42
CA LEU A 1011 14.45 -20.40 -30.00
C LEU A 1011 15.45 -21.54 -30.22
N ASP A 1012 16.34 -21.43 -31.20
CA ASP A 1012 17.41 -22.40 -31.51
C ASP A 1012 18.69 -22.19 -30.68
N GLU A 1013 18.79 -21.08 -29.94
CA GLU A 1013 19.94 -20.76 -29.08
C GLU A 1013 19.88 -21.45 -27.70
N GLY A 1014 18.83 -22.22 -27.38
CA GLY A 1014 18.75 -22.92 -26.09
C GLY A 1014 17.45 -23.70 -25.83
N LYS A 1015 17.36 -24.28 -24.64
CA LYS A 1015 16.17 -24.92 -24.08
C LYS A 1015 15.78 -24.27 -22.76
N GLY A 1016 14.51 -24.32 -22.42
CA GLY A 1016 14.00 -23.85 -21.13
C GLY A 1016 12.59 -23.27 -21.23
N LEU A 1017 12.19 -22.87 -22.45
CA LEU A 1017 10.87 -22.30 -22.68
C LEU A 1017 9.80 -23.39 -22.67
N GLN A 1018 9.99 -24.51 -23.38
CA GLN A 1018 9.04 -25.63 -23.40
C GLN A 1018 9.32 -26.65 -22.30
N THR A 1019 8.32 -26.88 -21.45
CA THR A 1019 8.42 -27.83 -20.34
C THR A 1019 8.03 -29.24 -20.76
N TYR A 1020 6.83 -29.39 -21.34
CA TYR A 1020 6.24 -30.70 -21.68
C TYR A 1020 5.47 -30.69 -23.01
N ILE A 1021 5.38 -31.87 -23.63
CA ILE A 1021 4.33 -32.22 -24.58
C ILE A 1021 3.42 -33.25 -23.92
N GLY A 1022 2.19 -32.86 -23.59
CA GLY A 1022 1.19 -33.71 -22.96
C GLY A 1022 0.29 -34.40 -23.98
N CYS A 1023 0.13 -35.72 -23.88
CA CYS A 1023 -0.62 -36.55 -24.82
C CYS A 1023 -1.67 -37.40 -24.08
N MET A 1024 -2.88 -37.49 -24.62
CA MET A 1024 -3.93 -38.36 -24.12
C MET A 1024 -4.61 -39.04 -25.31
N ILE A 1025 -4.71 -40.37 -25.27
CA ILE A 1025 -5.47 -41.12 -26.27
C ILE A 1025 -6.94 -41.08 -25.88
N LYS A 1026 -7.78 -40.52 -26.74
CA LYS A 1026 -9.23 -40.43 -26.50
C LYS A 1026 -9.89 -41.78 -26.77
N LYS A 1027 -11.10 -41.97 -26.24
CA LYS A 1027 -11.90 -43.20 -26.42
C LYS A 1027 -12.22 -43.53 -27.88
N ASN A 1028 -12.18 -42.53 -28.77
CA ASN A 1028 -12.37 -42.70 -30.21
C ASN A 1028 -11.05 -43.00 -30.97
N GLY A 1029 -9.92 -43.13 -30.27
CA GLY A 1029 -8.60 -43.39 -30.86
C GLY A 1029 -7.77 -42.14 -31.12
N ASP A 1030 -8.37 -40.94 -31.11
CA ASP A 1030 -7.66 -39.69 -31.44
C ASP A 1030 -6.59 -39.33 -30.39
N LEU A 1031 -5.44 -38.84 -30.85
CA LEU A 1031 -4.39 -38.30 -29.98
C LEU A 1031 -4.62 -36.81 -29.65
N ASP A 1032 -4.95 -36.50 -28.39
CA ASP A 1032 -5.08 -35.15 -27.84
C ASP A 1032 -3.73 -34.64 -27.32
N VAL A 1033 -3.21 -33.58 -27.94
CA VAL A 1033 -1.85 -33.07 -27.72
C VAL A 1033 -1.91 -31.66 -27.15
N THR A 1034 -1.08 -31.39 -26.14
CA THR A 1034 -0.95 -30.08 -25.50
C THR A 1034 0.52 -29.73 -25.35
N SER A 1035 0.91 -28.53 -25.80
CA SER A 1035 2.25 -27.98 -25.59
C SER A 1035 2.27 -27.10 -24.34
N TYR A 1036 3.25 -27.26 -23.46
CA TYR A 1036 3.41 -26.50 -22.21
C TYR A 1036 4.69 -25.69 -22.23
N PHE A 1037 4.64 -24.44 -21.75
CA PHE A 1037 5.79 -23.54 -21.77
C PHE A 1037 5.73 -22.45 -20.69
N GLY A 1038 6.88 -22.09 -20.15
CA GLY A 1038 7.04 -21.02 -19.16
C GLY A 1038 7.30 -19.64 -19.79
N PRO A 1039 7.27 -18.55 -19.00
CA PRO A 1039 7.59 -17.20 -19.50
C PRO A 1039 9.10 -16.91 -19.56
N GLU A 1040 9.94 -17.74 -18.93
CA GLU A 1040 11.37 -17.43 -18.71
C GLU A 1040 11.55 -16.04 -18.06
N ALA A 1041 10.73 -15.70 -17.06
CA ALA A 1041 10.68 -14.35 -16.48
C ALA A 1041 12.01 -13.96 -15.80
N TYR A 1042 12.79 -14.94 -15.35
CA TYR A 1042 14.07 -14.73 -14.67
C TYR A 1042 15.30 -14.98 -15.56
N HIS A 1043 15.12 -15.07 -16.88
CA HIS A 1043 16.25 -15.27 -17.80
C HIS A 1043 17.20 -14.04 -17.79
N PRO A 1044 18.53 -14.20 -17.62
CA PRO A 1044 19.48 -13.10 -17.50
C PRO A 1044 19.43 -12.06 -18.63
N SER A 1045 19.24 -12.50 -19.89
CA SER A 1045 19.09 -11.60 -21.04
C SER A 1045 17.93 -10.62 -20.94
N ARG A 1046 16.90 -10.88 -20.12
CA ARG A 1046 15.81 -9.93 -19.86
C ARG A 1046 16.26 -8.74 -18.99
N PHE A 1047 17.40 -8.85 -18.32
CA PHE A 1047 17.99 -7.83 -17.43
C PHE A 1047 19.28 -7.21 -18.01
N ALA A 1048 19.90 -7.84 -19.01
CA ALA A 1048 21.23 -7.48 -19.52
C ALA A 1048 21.31 -6.17 -20.34
N THR A 1049 20.18 -5.51 -20.65
CA THR A 1049 20.15 -4.32 -21.53
C THR A 1049 20.51 -2.99 -20.89
N ARG A 1050 20.99 -2.95 -19.63
CA ARG A 1050 21.49 -1.69 -19.02
C ARG A 1050 22.98 -1.40 -19.23
N ASN A 1051 23.79 -2.33 -19.73
CA ASN A 1051 25.25 -2.15 -19.84
C ASN A 1051 25.85 -2.26 -21.26
N GLY A 1052 25.04 -2.38 -22.32
CA GLY A 1052 25.53 -2.81 -23.65
C GLY A 1052 25.37 -1.84 -24.83
N MET A 1053 24.58 -0.75 -24.75
CA MET A 1053 24.41 0.18 -25.88
C MET A 1053 25.37 1.37 -25.81
N ASN A 1054 26.68 1.07 -25.78
CA ASN A 1054 27.76 2.04 -26.01
C ASN A 1054 28.76 1.43 -27.02
N GLY A 1055 28.24 1.07 -28.19
CA GLY A 1055 29.02 0.45 -29.24
C GLY A 1055 28.24 0.29 -30.53
N HIS A 1056 27.77 1.40 -31.10
CA HIS A 1056 27.77 1.67 -32.55
C HIS A 1056 27.53 3.16 -32.79
#